data_AF-A0A9P4HEG8-F1
#
_entry.id   AF-A0A9P4HEG8-F1
#
_cell.length_a   1.000
_cell.length_b   1.000
_cell.length_c   1.000
_cell.angle_alpha   90.00
_cell.angle_beta   90.00
_cell.angle_gamma   90.00
#
_symmetry.space_group_name_H-M   'P 1'
#
loop_
_entity.id
_entity.type
_entity.pdbx_description
1 polymer ?
#
loop_
_entity_poly.entity_id
_entity_poly.type
_entity_poly.pdbx_seq_one_letter_code
_entity_poly.pdbx_strand_id
1 'polypeptide(L)'
;MDQIIGPPRPTLEQLRHVANHFPIIDNHAHNLILPTHLDTIPFESITTEAQGRALRDTFKSLSHLRAAKQLRQLYECGEDADWEDILEQRVEWFRSNAQVLHRRCFEGVHAVLIDDGLAEPQKVYPYDSHDEYFQAPSKRIVRIETVAERLMERILRDAHEDDLGKTKFLPDTWVDFMDAFEREIQEAVKDPEVAGFKTVICYRTGLDIEPDYEEAARAVGHPFERHVKSCIRKRTYRVERKPLNDYLVLRTLEILSEDLPRSDSLSKPLQLHTGLGDNDIDLRKANPAYLQQVIEAYPNVPFVLLHSAYPYTQEAGYLATVYRHVYLDIGEVFPMVSRDGQQAILRQALELVPGSKLLYSSDGHWFPETFYLANLQFREVWLELLLEYIEKGDLTTFQAIAMTKDILFNNSNVLYDLHFKATFDEIVRETPKQLTYNTKAAPASPSLASGVPPIPPAGSTSQPATPGPLDPRTGSPYETVPPAFPPPPTAPKVYETQLFDDFIKKNPDTKFIYVQWLDYMATIRSRIIPIKEFARMVREGVPIGISQGNTGTLQNDGLTPAVNTTGQIYIEPDLRSLRKTHNQDPLPSATVLSYWRSESGIPLPGCPRNALETLINDLQYTHAITLLVGFEIEVTFLSRNNTPKNPFTSTTTTQQDTPDPFTPLTTTHAWGTMSPEQWLQLPFLSEIVLALDAMGIEIQQFHAESGPSQYEFILPPLPPLLAIDTVIQARQVIHQIAALHDLRATLHPKPFGDRGAGTAAHAHVSLHPPERDVQFFVGGVLQHLPALCAFTLPAEESYARVVDDAWTGGTWVAWGTQNREVPLRRIKNGRWEIRCLDGIANPYLSMAAIIAAGLLGLQSGVQDFAERDVQVNPSTLDDEGRKQYGVVRKMPASLGEAVEDLKGDGSLVEALGHEVVGSYVVMKNSEQKMLGKMGEGERRVWLIERY
;
A
#
# COMPACT_ATOMS: atom_id res chain seq x y z
N MET A 1 27.18 4.68 55.11
CA MET A 1 26.56 3.94 54.01
C MET A 1 25.98 4.98 53.09
N ASP A 2 26.79 5.45 52.15
CA ASP A 2 26.32 6.46 51.19
C ASP A 2 25.39 5.77 50.21
N GLN A 3 24.18 6.31 50.07
CA GLN A 3 23.28 5.90 49.00
C GLN A 3 23.90 6.38 47.70
N ILE A 4 24.35 5.44 46.86
CA ILE A 4 24.80 5.72 45.50
C ILE A 4 23.59 6.23 44.73
N ILE A 5 23.51 7.55 44.58
CA ILE A 5 22.54 8.20 43.69
C ILE A 5 22.93 7.80 42.27
N GLY A 6 22.12 6.94 41.64
CA GLY A 6 22.31 6.58 40.24
C GLY A 6 22.24 7.81 39.34
N PRO A 7 22.87 7.78 38.14
CA PRO A 7 22.86 8.92 37.23
C PRO A 7 21.41 9.35 36.89
N PRO A 8 21.16 10.66 36.68
CA PRO A 8 19.84 11.16 36.35
C PRO A 8 19.31 10.49 35.07
N ARG A 9 18.01 10.17 35.05
CA ARG A 9 17.36 9.59 33.86
C ARG A 9 17.45 10.56 32.68
N PRO A 10 17.77 10.11 31.46
CA PRO A 10 17.85 11.01 30.32
C PRO A 10 16.53 11.70 29.98
N THR A 11 16.60 12.94 29.49
CA THR A 11 15.42 13.74 29.13
C THR A 11 15.14 13.69 27.62
N LEU A 12 13.89 13.97 27.22
CA LEU A 12 13.56 14.13 25.79
C LEU A 12 14.34 15.26 25.12
N GLU A 13 14.76 16.27 25.89
CA GLU A 13 15.61 17.36 25.41
C GLU A 13 17.03 16.88 25.09
N GLN A 14 17.60 15.98 25.91
CA GLN A 14 18.86 15.30 25.60
C GLN A 14 18.75 14.42 24.34
N LEU A 15 17.63 13.72 24.14
CA LEU A 15 17.40 12.99 22.88
C LEU A 15 17.38 13.94 21.67
N ARG A 16 16.66 15.06 21.75
CA ARG A 16 16.65 16.07 20.68
C ARG A 16 18.04 16.65 20.42
N HIS A 17 18.84 16.88 21.46
CA HIS A 17 20.20 17.37 21.34
C HIS A 17 21.13 16.34 20.66
N VAL A 18 21.07 15.07 21.07
CA VAL A 18 21.85 13.98 20.47
C VAL A 18 21.43 13.74 19.01
N ALA A 19 20.14 13.62 18.72
CA ALA A 19 19.66 13.36 17.35
C ALA A 19 20.06 14.46 16.35
N ASN A 20 20.04 15.73 16.76
CA ASN A 20 20.39 16.85 15.88
C ASN A 20 21.89 17.10 15.75
N HIS A 21 22.70 16.83 16.78
CA HIS A 21 24.09 17.30 16.83
C HIS A 21 25.16 16.22 17.06
N PHE A 22 24.78 14.96 17.33
CA PHE A 22 25.78 13.90 17.53
C PHE A 22 26.54 13.63 16.22
N PRO A 23 27.88 13.49 16.24
CA PRO A 23 28.68 13.34 15.03
C PRO A 23 28.28 12.10 14.24
N ILE A 24 28.32 12.20 12.90
CA ILE A 24 27.90 11.12 11.99
C ILE A 24 29.09 10.56 11.19
N ILE A 25 29.20 9.25 11.08
CA ILE A 25 30.08 8.56 10.13
C ILE A 25 29.18 8.13 8.97
N ASP A 26 29.37 8.78 7.83
CA ASP A 26 28.66 8.46 6.59
C ASP A 26 29.33 7.22 5.96
N ASN A 27 28.65 6.07 5.99
CA ASN A 27 29.28 4.83 5.53
C ASN A 27 29.25 4.61 4.01
N HIS A 28 28.59 5.48 3.22
CA HIS A 28 28.61 5.36 1.76
C HIS A 28 28.32 6.71 1.09
N ALA A 29 29.32 7.21 0.39
CA ALA A 29 29.15 8.36 -0.49
C ALA A 29 30.12 8.30 -1.66
N HIS A 30 30.06 9.31 -2.51
CA HIS A 30 30.88 9.44 -3.71
C HIS A 30 31.54 10.81 -3.77
N ASN A 31 32.57 10.90 -4.63
CA ASN A 31 33.35 12.11 -4.79
C ASN A 31 32.53 13.28 -5.34
N LEU A 32 32.82 14.49 -4.84
CA LEU A 32 32.33 15.72 -5.46
C LEU A 32 32.88 15.90 -6.88
N ILE A 33 32.06 16.45 -7.78
CA ILE A 33 32.46 16.75 -9.16
C ILE A 33 33.36 17.98 -9.23
N LEU A 34 34.35 17.96 -10.13
CA LEU A 34 35.23 19.10 -10.33
C LEU A 34 34.48 20.28 -10.98
N PRO A 35 34.82 21.53 -10.62
CA PRO A 35 34.20 22.72 -11.22
C PRO A 35 34.23 22.77 -12.75
N THR A 36 35.24 22.17 -13.37
CA THR A 36 35.39 22.06 -14.83
C THR A 36 34.38 21.12 -15.50
N HIS A 37 33.63 20.33 -14.72
CA HIS A 37 32.67 19.33 -15.19
C HIS A 37 31.27 19.50 -14.58
N LEU A 38 31.01 20.56 -13.80
CA LEU A 38 29.70 20.82 -13.17
C LEU A 38 28.53 20.76 -14.17
N ASP A 39 28.70 21.36 -15.36
CA ASP A 39 27.65 21.42 -16.40
C ASP A 39 27.34 20.05 -17.05
N THR A 40 28.06 18.98 -16.69
CA THR A 40 27.80 17.62 -17.23
C THR A 40 26.73 16.85 -16.48
N ILE A 41 26.36 17.28 -15.27
CA ILE A 41 25.33 16.66 -14.42
C ILE A 41 24.25 17.71 -14.11
N PRO A 42 22.97 17.46 -14.40
CA PRO A 42 21.88 18.36 -14.01
C PRO A 42 21.76 18.45 -12.48
N PHE A 43 21.65 19.66 -11.92
CA PHE A 43 21.59 19.84 -10.47
C PHE A 43 20.30 19.27 -9.85
N GLU A 44 19.22 19.17 -10.62
CA GLU A 44 17.96 18.57 -10.17
C GLU A 44 18.03 17.05 -9.92
N SER A 45 19.14 16.37 -10.25
CA SER A 45 19.36 14.94 -9.95
C SER A 45 19.55 14.66 -8.46
N ILE A 46 19.85 15.67 -7.63
CA ILE A 46 20.03 15.52 -6.17
C ILE A 46 18.82 14.93 -5.42
N THR A 47 17.66 14.82 -6.08
CA THR A 47 16.44 14.19 -5.56
C THR A 47 15.82 13.17 -6.53
N THR A 48 16.52 12.78 -7.59
CA THR A 48 16.06 11.68 -8.46
C THR A 48 17.16 11.04 -9.31
N GLU A 49 17.08 9.71 -9.42
CA GLU A 49 17.83 8.91 -10.40
C GLU A 49 17.20 8.96 -11.82
N ALA A 50 16.13 9.72 -12.03
CA ALA A 50 15.49 9.84 -13.34
C ALA A 50 16.36 10.60 -14.34
N GLN A 51 16.61 10.02 -15.52
CA GLN A 51 17.42 10.67 -16.56
C GLN A 51 16.60 11.16 -17.77
N GLY A 52 17.22 12.00 -18.60
CA GLY A 52 16.69 12.41 -19.90
C GLY A 52 15.37 13.19 -19.81
N ARG A 53 14.28 12.65 -20.38
CA ARG A 53 12.96 13.32 -20.35
C ARG A 53 12.26 13.16 -18.99
N ALA A 54 12.47 12.05 -18.29
CA ALA A 54 11.80 11.76 -17.02
C ALA A 54 12.26 12.71 -15.91
N LEU A 55 13.52 13.16 -15.96
CA LEU A 55 14.06 14.17 -15.06
C LEU A 55 13.19 15.43 -14.97
N ARG A 56 12.51 15.83 -16.05
CA ARG A 56 11.64 17.02 -16.07
C ARG A 56 10.40 16.91 -15.20
N ASP A 57 10.01 15.70 -14.81
CA ASP A 57 8.89 15.49 -13.89
C ASP A 57 9.34 15.52 -12.41
N THR A 58 10.66 15.56 -12.12
CA THR A 58 11.20 15.69 -10.75
C THR A 58 10.67 16.92 -10.03
N PHE A 59 10.51 18.04 -10.75
CA PHE A 59 10.00 19.31 -10.22
C PHE A 59 8.56 19.24 -9.66
N LYS A 60 7.85 18.13 -9.88
CA LYS A 60 6.50 17.86 -9.34
C LYS A 60 6.49 16.79 -8.24
N SER A 61 7.65 16.19 -7.94
CA SER A 61 7.78 15.16 -6.89
C SER A 61 7.82 15.78 -5.49
N LEU A 62 7.32 15.05 -4.50
CA LEU A 62 7.34 15.50 -3.11
C LEU A 62 8.76 15.58 -2.52
N SER A 63 9.68 14.73 -2.98
CA SER A 63 11.10 14.77 -2.62
C SER A 63 11.74 16.07 -3.10
N HIS A 64 11.61 16.40 -4.39
CA HIS A 64 12.18 17.62 -4.95
C HIS A 64 11.57 18.89 -4.36
N LEU A 65 10.24 18.94 -4.18
CA LEU A 65 9.57 20.11 -3.58
C LEU A 65 9.99 20.35 -2.12
N ARG A 66 10.24 19.28 -1.34
CA ARG A 66 10.80 19.40 0.03
C ARG A 66 12.26 19.86 -0.01
N ALA A 67 13.08 19.29 -0.88
CA ALA A 67 14.48 19.67 -1.03
C ALA A 67 14.63 21.13 -1.46
N ALA A 68 13.88 21.61 -2.45
CA ALA A 68 13.88 23.01 -2.87
C ALA A 68 13.59 23.96 -1.69
N LYS A 69 12.59 23.65 -0.86
CA LYS A 69 12.29 24.41 0.36
C LYS A 69 13.46 24.45 1.35
N GLN A 70 14.18 23.34 1.53
CA GLN A 70 15.34 23.25 2.42
C GLN A 70 16.59 23.95 1.83
N LEU A 71 16.75 23.92 0.51
CA LEU A 71 17.84 24.64 -0.18
C LEU A 71 17.69 26.16 -0.09
N ARG A 72 16.46 26.71 -0.08
CA ARG A 72 16.24 28.14 0.23
C ARG A 72 16.90 28.54 1.55
N GLN A 73 16.84 27.69 2.57
CA GLN A 73 17.43 27.95 3.88
C GLN A 73 18.96 27.87 3.83
N LEU A 74 19.53 26.87 3.15
CA LEU A 74 20.98 26.72 2.94
C LEU A 74 21.59 27.95 2.24
N TYR A 75 20.89 28.46 1.22
CA TYR A 75 21.32 29.56 0.37
C TYR A 75 20.88 30.96 0.82
N GLU A 76 20.12 31.07 1.91
CA GLU A 76 19.59 32.34 2.45
C GLU A 76 18.63 33.07 1.48
N CYS A 77 17.88 32.32 0.67
CA CYS A 77 16.84 32.85 -0.22
C CYS A 77 15.58 33.29 0.55
N GLY A 78 14.77 34.16 -0.06
CA GLY A 78 13.45 34.53 0.46
C GLY A 78 12.45 33.36 0.49
N GLU A 79 11.40 33.45 1.31
CA GLU A 79 10.42 32.35 1.47
C GLU A 79 9.69 32.01 0.17
N ASP A 80 9.41 33.02 -0.67
CA ASP A 80 8.71 32.90 -1.96
C ASP A 80 9.62 32.49 -3.14
N ALA A 81 10.94 32.32 -2.93
CA ALA A 81 11.91 32.06 -4.00
C ALA A 81 11.63 30.77 -4.78
N ASP A 82 11.67 30.81 -6.12
CA ASP A 82 11.46 29.63 -6.95
C ASP A 82 12.76 28.83 -7.19
N TRP A 83 12.75 27.89 -8.15
CA TRP A 83 13.92 27.08 -8.46
C TRP A 83 14.98 27.84 -9.26
N GLU A 84 14.59 28.81 -10.09
CA GLU A 84 15.53 29.66 -10.83
C GLU A 84 16.27 30.59 -9.84
N ASP A 85 15.55 31.18 -8.87
CA ASP A 85 16.14 31.94 -7.75
C ASP A 85 17.17 31.10 -6.95
N ILE A 86 16.86 29.84 -6.66
CA ILE A 86 17.77 28.89 -5.97
C ILE A 86 19.03 28.64 -6.80
N LEU A 87 18.88 28.44 -8.12
CA LEU A 87 20.02 28.21 -9.01
C LEU A 87 20.91 29.46 -9.16
N GLU A 88 20.33 30.66 -9.27
CA GLU A 88 21.09 31.91 -9.32
C GLU A 88 21.87 32.13 -8.01
N GLN A 89 21.20 31.97 -6.86
CA GLN A 89 21.84 32.14 -5.56
C GLN A 89 22.91 31.07 -5.30
N ARG A 90 22.69 29.83 -5.74
CA ARG A 90 23.71 28.76 -5.75
C ARG A 90 24.97 29.18 -6.52
N VAL A 91 24.82 29.69 -7.73
CA VAL A 91 25.95 30.16 -8.56
C VAL A 91 26.72 31.29 -7.86
N GLU A 92 26.03 32.20 -7.17
CA GLU A 92 26.68 33.25 -6.37
C GLU A 92 27.41 32.69 -5.13
N TRP A 93 26.84 31.70 -4.44
CA TRP A 93 27.54 31.01 -3.34
C TRP A 93 28.81 30.32 -3.81
N PHE A 94 28.80 29.61 -4.94
CA PHE A 94 30.02 29.00 -5.50
C PHE A 94 31.04 30.03 -6.01
N ARG A 95 30.58 31.20 -6.49
CA ARG A 95 31.47 32.30 -6.91
C ARG A 95 32.17 32.97 -5.73
N SER A 96 31.45 33.23 -4.65
CA SER A 96 31.89 34.14 -3.59
C SER A 96 32.25 33.44 -2.27
N ASN A 97 31.69 32.26 -1.99
CA ASN A 97 31.75 31.62 -0.67
C ASN A 97 31.80 30.07 -0.70
N ALA A 98 32.27 29.43 -1.78
CA ALA A 98 32.20 27.97 -1.97
C ALA A 98 32.69 27.14 -0.76
N GLN A 99 33.83 27.51 -0.18
CA GLN A 99 34.41 26.87 1.01
C GLN A 99 33.52 26.99 2.27
N VAL A 100 32.71 28.05 2.39
CA VAL A 100 31.72 28.21 3.47
C VAL A 100 30.48 27.36 3.19
N LEU A 101 30.03 27.31 1.93
CA LEU A 101 28.91 26.44 1.52
C LEU A 101 29.23 24.97 1.80
N HIS A 102 30.40 24.48 1.39
CA HIS A 102 30.84 23.11 1.67
C HIS A 102 30.82 22.80 3.19
N ARG A 103 31.37 23.71 4.02
CA ARG A 103 31.34 23.55 5.49
C ARG A 103 29.94 23.49 6.08
N ARG A 104 28.96 24.21 5.51
CA ARG A 104 27.54 24.09 5.90
C ARG A 104 26.96 22.75 5.48
N CYS A 105 27.25 22.30 4.26
CA CYS A 105 26.72 21.04 3.76
C CYS A 105 27.22 19.82 4.55
N PHE A 106 28.47 19.87 5.01
CA PHE A 106 29.12 18.81 5.79
C PHE A 106 28.98 18.99 7.32
N GLU A 107 28.12 19.88 7.80
CA GLU A 107 27.98 20.12 9.23
C GLU A 107 27.52 18.86 10.00
N GLY A 108 28.25 18.55 11.08
CA GLY A 108 28.03 17.35 11.89
C GLY A 108 28.67 16.05 11.36
N VAL A 109 29.20 16.04 10.12
CA VAL A 109 29.92 14.88 9.55
C VAL A 109 31.30 14.74 10.19
N HIS A 110 31.60 13.55 10.71
CA HIS A 110 32.87 13.24 11.38
C HIS A 110 33.90 12.65 10.41
N ALA A 111 33.44 11.76 9.53
CA ALA A 111 34.20 11.11 8.45
C ALA A 111 33.23 10.52 7.42
N VAL A 112 33.73 10.23 6.22
CA VAL A 112 32.97 9.63 5.11
C VAL A 112 33.72 8.42 4.54
N LEU A 113 33.00 7.35 4.18
CA LEU A 113 33.52 6.23 3.42
C LEU A 113 33.12 6.39 1.94
N ILE A 114 34.10 6.69 1.10
CA ILE A 114 33.91 7.13 -0.29
C ILE A 114 34.16 5.98 -1.25
N ASP A 115 33.13 5.58 -2.00
CA ASP A 115 33.30 4.78 -3.22
C ASP A 115 33.86 5.66 -4.33
N ASP A 116 35.17 5.51 -4.55
CA ASP A 116 35.96 6.28 -5.49
C ASP A 116 35.93 5.75 -6.94
N GLY A 117 35.03 4.80 -7.21
CA GLY A 117 34.87 4.16 -8.51
C GLY A 117 33.69 4.63 -9.35
N LEU A 118 32.88 5.59 -8.88
CA LEU A 118 31.68 6.06 -9.61
C LEU A 118 32.00 6.86 -10.87
N ALA A 119 33.10 7.62 -10.88
CA ALA A 119 33.52 8.45 -12.03
C ALA A 119 35.02 8.31 -12.37
N GLU A 120 35.35 8.71 -13.59
CA GLU A 120 36.74 8.90 -14.02
C GLU A 120 37.47 9.90 -13.09
N PRO A 121 38.68 9.59 -12.60
CA PRO A 121 39.44 10.46 -11.68
C PRO A 121 39.75 11.88 -12.19
N GLN A 122 39.59 12.14 -13.49
CA GLN A 122 39.75 13.48 -14.09
C GLN A 122 38.48 14.34 -13.99
N LYS A 123 37.35 13.78 -13.54
CA LYS A 123 36.04 14.45 -13.43
C LYS A 123 35.66 14.84 -12.00
N VAL A 124 36.25 14.18 -11.01
CA VAL A 124 35.93 14.33 -9.58
C VAL A 124 37.15 14.69 -8.74
N TYR A 125 36.92 15.23 -7.55
CA TYR A 125 37.97 15.41 -6.56
C TYR A 125 38.46 14.06 -6.00
N PRO A 126 39.75 13.89 -5.68
CA PRO A 126 40.23 12.75 -4.89
C PRO A 126 39.49 12.58 -3.56
N TYR A 127 39.39 11.35 -3.05
CA TYR A 127 38.61 11.03 -1.85
C TYR A 127 39.09 11.78 -0.59
N ASP A 128 40.42 11.92 -0.44
CA ASP A 128 41.09 12.63 0.65
C ASP A 128 40.89 14.16 0.59
N SER A 129 40.40 14.70 -0.53
CA SER A 129 40.11 16.13 -0.66
C SER A 129 38.89 16.57 0.15
N HIS A 130 38.11 15.64 0.70
CA HIS A 130 36.95 15.96 1.55
C HIS A 130 37.36 16.15 3.03
N ASP A 131 38.55 15.69 3.42
CA ASP A 131 39.06 15.74 4.80
C ASP A 131 39.18 17.16 5.37
N GLU A 132 39.28 18.20 4.53
CA GLU A 132 39.30 19.59 5.00
C GLU A 132 37.99 20.06 5.66
N TYR A 133 36.91 19.27 5.52
CA TYR A 133 35.59 19.53 6.11
C TYR A 133 35.27 18.64 7.33
N PHE A 134 36.09 17.62 7.60
CA PHE A 134 35.77 16.56 8.57
C PHE A 134 36.68 16.57 9.81
N GLN A 135 36.34 15.76 10.81
CA GLN A 135 37.11 15.65 12.07
C GLN A 135 38.10 14.47 12.06
N ALA A 136 37.85 13.48 11.21
CA ALA A 136 38.68 12.31 10.98
C ALA A 136 38.80 12.07 9.45
N PRO A 137 39.89 11.42 8.99
CA PRO A 137 40.13 11.23 7.56
C PRO A 137 39.09 10.31 6.92
N SER A 138 38.74 10.62 5.68
CA SER A 138 37.88 9.78 4.84
C SER A 138 38.58 8.47 4.51
N LYS A 139 37.80 7.42 4.24
CA LYS A 139 38.34 6.11 3.82
C LYS A 139 37.72 5.68 2.50
N ARG A 140 38.39 4.79 1.79
CA ARG A 140 38.02 4.32 0.45
C ARG A 140 37.14 3.08 0.54
N ILE A 141 36.13 3.03 -0.31
CA ILE A 141 35.38 1.82 -0.66
C ILE A 141 35.75 1.45 -2.09
N VAL A 142 36.32 0.27 -2.33
CA VAL A 142 36.79 -0.12 -3.67
C VAL A 142 35.66 -0.77 -4.46
N ARG A 143 35.17 -0.10 -5.50
CA ARG A 143 34.20 -0.65 -6.47
C ARG A 143 34.87 -1.66 -7.40
N ILE A 144 34.51 -2.94 -7.26
CA ILE A 144 35.20 -4.03 -7.95
C ILE A 144 34.98 -4.01 -9.48
N GLU A 145 33.83 -3.55 -9.95
CA GLU A 145 33.55 -3.41 -11.38
C GLU A 145 34.47 -2.36 -12.01
N THR A 146 34.72 -1.22 -11.35
CA THR A 146 35.62 -0.19 -11.87
C THR A 146 37.07 -0.66 -11.91
N VAL A 147 37.49 -1.50 -10.95
CA VAL A 147 38.79 -2.20 -11.03
C VAL A 147 38.84 -3.10 -12.26
N ALA A 148 37.84 -3.97 -12.46
CA ALA A 148 37.77 -4.88 -13.61
C ALA A 148 37.71 -4.14 -14.96
N GLU A 149 36.90 -3.07 -15.08
CA GLU A 149 36.76 -2.25 -16.29
C GLU A 149 38.08 -1.56 -16.66
N ARG A 150 38.77 -0.97 -15.67
CA ARG A 150 40.09 -0.36 -15.83
C ARG A 150 41.16 -1.37 -16.25
N LEU A 151 41.14 -2.56 -15.66
CA LEU A 151 42.06 -3.65 -15.99
C LEU A 151 41.85 -4.13 -17.42
N MET A 152 40.59 -4.32 -17.82
CA MET A 152 40.21 -4.72 -19.17
C MET A 152 40.61 -3.66 -20.21
N GLU A 153 40.43 -2.36 -19.92
CA GLU A 153 40.97 -1.28 -20.76
C GLU A 153 42.49 -1.36 -20.86
N ARG A 154 43.20 -1.49 -19.73
CA ARG A 154 44.68 -1.52 -19.67
C ARG A 154 45.27 -2.65 -20.51
N ILE A 155 44.67 -3.84 -20.45
CA ILE A 155 45.15 -5.05 -21.16
C ILE A 155 44.78 -4.99 -22.65
N LEU A 156 43.59 -4.50 -23.00
CA LEU A 156 43.09 -4.53 -24.38
C LEU A 156 43.27 -3.22 -25.17
N ARG A 157 43.88 -2.19 -24.59
CA ARG A 157 44.11 -0.88 -25.23
C ARG A 157 44.69 -1.01 -26.64
N ASP A 158 45.77 -1.78 -26.75
CA ASP A 158 46.56 -1.96 -27.98
C ASP A 158 46.22 -3.26 -28.75
N ALA A 159 45.20 -4.00 -28.31
CA ALA A 159 44.74 -5.22 -29.00
C ALA A 159 43.85 -4.89 -30.21
N HIS A 160 43.95 -5.69 -31.27
CA HIS A 160 43.24 -5.55 -32.55
C HIS A 160 42.44 -6.81 -32.91
N GLU A 161 41.58 -6.76 -33.94
CA GLU A 161 40.81 -7.95 -34.34
C GLU A 161 41.68 -9.12 -34.83
N ASP A 162 42.84 -8.85 -35.41
CA ASP A 162 43.80 -9.89 -35.84
C ASP A 162 44.35 -10.71 -34.66
N ASP A 163 44.39 -10.13 -33.44
CA ASP A 163 44.84 -10.83 -32.24
C ASP A 163 43.85 -11.93 -31.81
N LEU A 164 42.55 -11.76 -32.10
CA LEU A 164 41.53 -12.78 -31.82
C LEU A 164 41.73 -14.08 -32.61
N GLY A 165 42.54 -14.05 -33.68
CA GLY A 165 42.93 -15.24 -34.45
C GLY A 165 44.10 -16.02 -33.84
N LYS A 166 44.83 -15.45 -32.86
CA LYS A 166 46.00 -16.10 -32.23
C LYS A 166 45.52 -17.09 -31.16
N THR A 167 45.92 -18.35 -31.29
CA THR A 167 45.44 -19.48 -30.45
C THR A 167 45.57 -19.25 -28.94
N LYS A 168 46.57 -18.49 -28.50
CA LYS A 168 46.78 -18.20 -27.07
C LYS A 168 46.19 -16.88 -26.58
N PHE A 169 45.75 -15.97 -27.46
CA PHE A 169 45.40 -14.61 -27.05
C PHE A 169 44.30 -14.57 -25.98
N LEU A 170 43.23 -15.36 -26.13
CA LEU A 170 42.12 -15.37 -25.17
C LEU A 170 42.51 -16.05 -23.83
N PRO A 171 43.19 -17.22 -23.81
CA PRO A 171 43.76 -17.77 -22.57
C PRO A 171 44.77 -16.86 -21.87
N ASP A 172 45.71 -16.27 -22.61
CA ASP A 172 46.73 -15.37 -22.04
C ASP A 172 46.05 -14.11 -21.46
N THR A 173 45.07 -13.53 -22.17
CA THR A 173 44.25 -12.40 -21.67
C THR A 173 43.48 -12.76 -20.39
N TRP A 174 42.96 -13.99 -20.25
CA TRP A 174 42.29 -14.43 -19.03
C TRP A 174 43.25 -14.46 -17.84
N VAL A 175 44.44 -15.05 -18.02
CA VAL A 175 45.47 -15.12 -16.97
C VAL A 175 45.93 -13.72 -16.59
N ASP A 176 46.32 -12.88 -17.57
CA ASP A 176 46.78 -11.51 -17.31
C ASP A 176 45.72 -10.65 -16.60
N PHE A 177 44.44 -10.86 -16.94
CA PHE A 177 43.32 -10.16 -16.30
C PHE A 177 43.06 -10.63 -14.87
N MET A 178 42.97 -11.95 -14.64
CA MET A 178 42.70 -12.48 -13.30
C MET A 178 43.88 -12.26 -12.35
N ASP A 179 45.12 -12.52 -12.78
CA ASP A 179 46.33 -12.24 -11.99
C ASP A 179 46.43 -10.77 -11.61
N ALA A 180 45.92 -9.85 -12.45
CA ALA A 180 45.87 -8.43 -12.15
C ALA A 180 44.70 -8.04 -11.24
N PHE A 181 43.52 -8.63 -11.43
CA PHE A 181 42.35 -8.39 -10.59
C PHE A 181 42.57 -8.89 -9.17
N GLU A 182 42.98 -10.14 -9.00
CA GLU A 182 43.22 -10.74 -7.68
C GLU A 182 44.30 -9.97 -6.91
N ARG A 183 45.38 -9.57 -7.59
CA ARG A 183 46.43 -8.74 -6.97
C ARG A 183 45.91 -7.37 -6.52
N GLU A 184 45.18 -6.65 -7.37
CA GLU A 184 44.67 -5.31 -7.02
C GLU A 184 43.62 -5.38 -5.88
N ILE A 185 42.83 -6.46 -5.79
CA ILE A 185 41.95 -6.73 -4.64
C ILE A 185 42.76 -7.10 -3.38
N GLN A 186 43.74 -8.01 -3.46
CA GLN A 186 44.59 -8.40 -2.33
C GLN A 186 45.43 -7.24 -1.78
N GLU A 187 45.87 -6.31 -2.64
CA GLU A 187 46.53 -5.06 -2.25
C GLU A 187 45.55 -4.14 -1.50
N ALA A 188 44.31 -3.96 -2.00
CA ALA A 188 43.27 -3.18 -1.33
C ALA A 188 42.81 -3.80 0.02
N VAL A 189 42.80 -5.12 0.16
CA VAL A 189 42.53 -5.79 1.45
C VAL A 189 43.58 -5.38 2.51
N LYS A 190 44.84 -5.21 2.09
CA LYS A 190 45.98 -4.87 2.98
C LYS A 190 46.17 -3.35 3.19
N ASP A 191 45.55 -2.52 2.37
CA ASP A 191 45.62 -1.05 2.45
C ASP A 191 44.82 -0.51 3.67
N PRO A 192 45.44 0.20 4.63
CA PRO A 192 44.73 0.80 5.77
C PRO A 192 43.83 1.99 5.39
N GLU A 193 43.92 2.51 4.16
CA GLU A 193 43.03 3.56 3.66
C GLU A 193 41.77 3.01 2.98
N VAL A 194 41.71 1.70 2.70
CA VAL A 194 40.50 1.02 2.22
C VAL A 194 39.71 0.47 3.40
N ALA A 195 38.51 0.99 3.64
CA ALA A 195 37.60 0.48 4.68
C ALA A 195 36.82 -0.76 4.22
N GLY A 196 36.53 -0.87 2.92
CA GLY A 196 35.70 -1.94 2.38
C GLY A 196 35.66 -1.96 0.85
N PHE A 197 34.74 -2.76 0.32
CA PHE A 197 34.51 -2.95 -1.11
C PHE A 197 33.06 -2.65 -1.47
N LYS A 198 32.78 -2.32 -2.73
CA LYS A 198 31.41 -2.19 -3.28
C LYS A 198 31.29 -3.06 -4.52
N THR A 199 30.12 -3.66 -4.69
CA THR A 199 29.65 -4.15 -5.99
C THR A 199 28.41 -3.38 -6.46
N VAL A 200 28.38 -3.05 -7.75
CA VAL A 200 27.22 -2.51 -8.47
C VAL A 200 26.56 -3.55 -9.39
N ILE A 201 26.78 -4.84 -9.13
CA ILE A 201 26.19 -5.97 -9.90
C ILE A 201 24.67 -5.88 -10.05
N CYS A 202 23.99 -5.23 -9.11
CA CYS A 202 22.57 -4.87 -9.17
C CYS A 202 22.16 -4.14 -10.46
N TYR A 203 22.93 -3.11 -10.87
CA TYR A 203 22.74 -2.37 -12.12
C TYR A 203 23.17 -3.16 -13.37
N ARG A 204 23.91 -4.27 -13.21
CA ARG A 204 24.51 -4.98 -14.33
C ARG A 204 23.73 -6.24 -14.69
N THR A 205 23.62 -7.15 -13.73
CA THR A 205 23.12 -8.51 -13.96
C THR A 205 22.14 -8.99 -12.89
N GLY A 206 21.97 -8.24 -11.80
CA GLY A 206 21.07 -8.53 -10.70
C GLY A 206 21.76 -9.18 -9.50
N LEU A 207 21.04 -9.22 -8.38
CA LEU A 207 21.48 -9.80 -7.10
C LEU A 207 21.30 -11.32 -7.00
N ASP A 208 20.72 -11.94 -8.02
CA ASP A 208 20.59 -13.39 -8.24
C ASP A 208 21.94 -14.02 -8.62
N ILE A 209 22.94 -13.86 -7.77
CA ILE A 209 24.34 -14.29 -8.00
C ILE A 209 24.44 -15.81 -7.83
N GLU A 210 25.16 -16.49 -8.72
CA GLU A 210 25.52 -17.91 -8.57
C GLU A 210 26.25 -18.14 -7.23
N PRO A 211 25.73 -18.96 -6.29
CA PRO A 211 26.38 -19.17 -4.99
C PRO A 211 27.55 -20.15 -5.02
N ASP A 212 27.65 -21.07 -6.00
CA ASP A 212 28.76 -22.02 -6.08
C ASP A 212 29.94 -21.43 -6.89
N TYR A 213 31.05 -21.17 -6.19
CA TYR A 213 32.27 -20.63 -6.80
C TYR A 213 32.83 -21.51 -7.93
N GLU A 214 32.77 -22.84 -7.80
CA GLU A 214 33.24 -23.72 -8.88
C GLU A 214 32.30 -23.71 -10.09
N GLU A 215 30.99 -23.57 -9.89
CA GLU A 215 30.01 -23.43 -10.98
C GLU A 215 30.22 -22.12 -11.74
N ALA A 216 30.39 -21.00 -11.03
CA ALA A 216 30.76 -19.72 -11.63
C ALA A 216 32.09 -19.83 -12.41
N ALA A 217 33.11 -20.46 -11.83
CA ALA A 217 34.40 -20.70 -12.48
C ALA A 217 34.31 -21.59 -13.74
N ARG A 218 33.40 -22.56 -13.76
CA ARG A 218 33.10 -23.36 -14.97
C ARG A 218 32.32 -22.56 -16.01
N ALA A 219 31.42 -21.66 -15.59
CA ALA A 219 30.53 -20.90 -16.47
C ALA A 219 31.21 -19.70 -17.16
N VAL A 220 32.22 -19.08 -16.54
CA VAL A 220 32.77 -17.77 -16.97
C VAL A 220 33.51 -17.77 -18.32
N GLY A 221 34.14 -18.88 -18.73
CA GLY A 221 35.11 -18.92 -19.84
C GLY A 221 34.60 -18.36 -21.19
N HIS A 222 33.57 -18.98 -21.79
CA HIS A 222 33.02 -18.50 -23.08
C HIS A 222 32.34 -17.11 -22.98
N PRO A 223 31.61 -16.76 -21.90
CA PRO A 223 31.18 -15.39 -21.63
C PRO A 223 32.31 -14.36 -21.59
N PHE A 224 33.44 -14.68 -20.96
CA PHE A 224 34.63 -13.84 -20.92
C PHE A 224 35.21 -13.61 -22.31
N GLU A 225 35.40 -14.67 -23.11
CA GLU A 225 35.85 -14.52 -24.51
C GLU A 225 34.94 -13.57 -25.31
N ARG A 226 33.62 -13.70 -25.13
CA ARG A 226 32.64 -12.84 -25.80
C ARG A 226 32.75 -11.39 -25.33
N HIS A 227 33.06 -11.16 -24.05
CA HIS A 227 33.32 -9.83 -23.50
C HIS A 227 34.61 -9.22 -24.07
N VAL A 228 35.73 -9.95 -24.09
CA VAL A 228 37.00 -9.51 -24.74
C VAL A 228 36.80 -9.16 -26.22
N LYS A 229 36.11 -10.04 -26.96
CA LYS A 229 35.73 -9.80 -28.38
C LYS A 229 34.85 -8.55 -28.54
N SER A 230 34.03 -8.21 -27.54
CA SER A 230 33.23 -6.97 -27.55
C SER A 230 34.07 -5.74 -27.25
N CYS A 231 34.98 -5.81 -26.27
CA CYS A 231 35.87 -4.72 -25.86
C CYS A 231 36.76 -4.25 -27.02
N ILE A 232 37.42 -5.17 -27.71
CA ILE A 232 38.29 -4.84 -28.87
C ILE A 232 37.50 -4.16 -30.00
N ARG A 233 36.27 -4.63 -30.27
CA ARG A 233 35.41 -4.11 -31.34
C ARG A 233 34.79 -2.76 -31.05
N LYS A 234 34.30 -2.57 -29.82
CA LYS A 234 33.51 -1.39 -29.44
C LYS A 234 34.34 -0.32 -28.72
N ARG A 235 35.50 -0.67 -28.18
CA ARG A 235 36.29 0.15 -27.22
C ARG A 235 35.47 0.58 -26.00
N THR A 236 34.61 -0.33 -25.54
CA THR A 236 33.80 -0.20 -24.33
C THR A 236 34.13 -1.37 -23.41
N TYR A 237 34.57 -1.08 -22.18
CA TYR A 237 35.11 -2.09 -21.26
C TYR A 237 34.14 -2.51 -20.16
N ARG A 238 32.92 -1.93 -20.17
CA ARG A 238 31.85 -2.14 -19.18
C ARG A 238 31.56 -3.62 -18.92
N VAL A 239 31.63 -4.05 -17.66
CA VAL A 239 31.34 -5.44 -17.28
C VAL A 239 29.82 -5.63 -17.07
N GLU A 240 29.22 -6.39 -17.98
CA GLU A 240 27.76 -6.55 -18.12
C GLU A 240 27.36 -8.01 -18.46
N ARG A 241 28.25 -8.99 -18.20
CA ARG A 241 28.02 -10.41 -18.50
C ARG A 241 27.86 -11.19 -17.20
N LYS A 242 26.68 -11.78 -16.99
CA LYS A 242 26.32 -12.45 -15.72
C LYS A 242 27.39 -13.42 -15.20
N PRO A 243 27.85 -14.44 -15.95
CA PRO A 243 28.90 -15.34 -15.44
C PRO A 243 30.26 -14.69 -15.16
N LEU A 244 30.53 -13.50 -15.69
CA LEU A 244 31.75 -12.74 -15.38
C LEU A 244 31.56 -11.86 -14.14
N ASN A 245 30.41 -11.17 -14.02
CA ASN A 245 30.07 -10.40 -12.82
C ASN A 245 29.97 -11.31 -11.58
N ASP A 246 29.21 -12.40 -11.68
CA ASP A 246 29.05 -13.37 -10.59
C ASP A 246 30.42 -13.89 -10.15
N TYR A 247 31.27 -14.32 -11.09
CA TYR A 247 32.61 -14.82 -10.80
C TYR A 247 33.53 -13.76 -10.17
N LEU A 248 33.46 -12.49 -10.59
CA LEU A 248 34.25 -11.40 -9.99
C LEU A 248 33.79 -11.07 -8.56
N VAL A 249 32.47 -11.11 -8.28
CA VAL A 249 31.94 -10.95 -6.91
C VAL A 249 32.41 -12.12 -6.04
N LEU A 250 32.18 -13.37 -6.47
CA LEU A 250 32.59 -14.55 -5.70
C LEU A 250 34.11 -14.59 -5.49
N ARG A 251 34.94 -14.29 -6.50
CA ARG A 251 36.40 -14.25 -6.29
C ARG A 251 36.83 -13.15 -5.33
N THR A 252 36.11 -12.02 -5.27
CA THR A 252 36.33 -11.00 -4.23
C THR A 252 35.95 -11.54 -2.85
N LEU A 253 34.84 -12.27 -2.73
CA LEU A 253 34.40 -12.89 -1.48
C LEU A 253 35.35 -14.00 -0.98
N GLU A 254 35.91 -14.81 -1.89
CA GLU A 254 37.00 -15.75 -1.59
C GLU A 254 38.21 -15.01 -1.01
N ILE A 255 38.74 -13.99 -1.71
CA ILE A 255 39.92 -13.22 -1.27
C ILE A 255 39.66 -12.52 0.08
N LEU A 256 38.43 -12.04 0.32
CA LEU A 256 38.04 -11.48 1.61
C LEU A 256 37.95 -12.51 2.74
N SER A 257 37.77 -13.80 2.40
CA SER A 257 37.70 -14.90 3.37
C SER A 257 39.07 -15.57 3.63
N GLU A 258 40.05 -15.34 2.75
CA GLU A 258 41.44 -15.80 2.88
C GLU A 258 42.17 -15.12 4.07
N ASP A 259 43.14 -15.82 4.67
CA ASP A 259 44.10 -15.31 5.68
C ASP A 259 43.55 -14.60 6.95
N LEU A 260 42.29 -14.84 7.33
CA LEU A 260 41.70 -14.23 8.53
C LEU A 260 42.40 -14.66 9.85
N PRO A 261 42.64 -13.74 10.81
CA PRO A 261 43.43 -14.04 12.02
C PRO A 261 42.84 -15.12 12.94
N ARG A 262 41.51 -15.32 12.87
CA ARG A 262 40.75 -16.37 13.57
C ARG A 262 39.51 -16.73 12.76
N SER A 263 39.03 -17.96 12.91
CA SER A 263 37.83 -18.46 12.22
C SER A 263 36.53 -17.71 12.53
N ASP A 264 36.48 -16.96 13.64
CA ASP A 264 35.33 -16.16 14.06
C ASP A 264 35.42 -14.68 13.63
N SER A 265 36.59 -14.24 13.14
CA SER A 265 36.84 -12.87 12.70
C SER A 265 36.03 -12.53 11.45
N LEU A 266 35.68 -11.26 11.31
CA LEU A 266 35.09 -10.71 10.11
C LEU A 266 36.17 -10.04 9.25
N SER A 267 36.00 -10.10 7.94
CA SER A 267 36.85 -9.39 6.98
C SER A 267 36.37 -7.93 6.77
N LYS A 268 37.00 -7.21 5.85
CA LYS A 268 36.51 -5.90 5.39
C LYS A 268 35.12 -6.06 4.72
N PRO A 269 34.13 -5.19 5.00
CA PRO A 269 32.79 -5.33 4.43
C PRO A 269 32.75 -5.26 2.89
N LEU A 270 31.82 -6.02 2.29
CA LEU A 270 31.33 -5.81 0.94
C LEU A 270 29.97 -5.10 1.00
N GLN A 271 29.91 -3.89 0.45
CA GLN A 271 28.70 -3.14 0.22
C GLN A 271 28.05 -3.56 -1.11
N LEU A 272 26.74 -3.70 -1.12
CA LEU A 272 25.97 -4.07 -2.31
C LEU A 272 24.94 -2.99 -2.58
N HIS A 273 24.90 -2.49 -3.81
CA HIS A 273 23.76 -1.69 -4.27
C HIS A 273 22.50 -2.56 -4.27
N THR A 274 21.40 -2.10 -3.70
CA THR A 274 20.13 -2.85 -3.67
C THR A 274 18.95 -1.89 -3.83
N GLY A 275 17.83 -2.35 -4.40
CA GLY A 275 16.62 -1.54 -4.53
C GLY A 275 16.67 -0.41 -5.58
N LEU A 276 16.74 0.83 -5.12
CA LEU A 276 16.52 2.06 -5.90
C LEU A 276 17.66 2.29 -6.92
N GLY A 277 17.37 3.01 -8.00
CA GLY A 277 18.36 3.33 -9.03
C GLY A 277 17.76 3.94 -10.30
N ASP A 278 18.63 4.25 -11.26
CA ASP A 278 18.27 4.81 -12.57
C ASP A 278 17.68 3.76 -13.54
N ASN A 279 17.56 4.09 -14.83
CA ASN A 279 16.97 3.20 -15.83
C ASN A 279 17.91 2.12 -16.39
N ASP A 280 19.13 1.98 -15.87
CA ASP A 280 20.06 0.86 -16.14
C ASP A 280 19.69 -0.38 -15.28
N ILE A 281 18.93 -0.19 -14.19
CA ILE A 281 18.54 -1.26 -13.25
C ILE A 281 17.33 -2.09 -13.74
N ASP A 282 17.34 -3.40 -13.51
CA ASP A 282 16.12 -4.23 -13.54
C ASP A 282 15.63 -4.40 -12.10
N LEU A 283 14.73 -3.51 -11.66
CA LEU A 283 14.26 -3.42 -10.26
C LEU A 283 13.90 -4.77 -9.64
N ARG A 284 13.29 -5.69 -10.41
CA ARG A 284 12.91 -7.03 -9.93
C ARG A 284 14.11 -7.86 -9.46
N LYS A 285 15.28 -7.65 -10.08
CA LYS A 285 16.55 -8.30 -9.75
C LYS A 285 17.39 -7.50 -8.74
N ALA A 286 16.87 -6.36 -8.29
CA ALA A 286 17.44 -5.54 -7.23
C ALA A 286 16.93 -5.93 -5.83
N ASN A 287 16.09 -6.97 -5.73
CA ASN A 287 15.63 -7.51 -4.45
C ASN A 287 16.78 -8.25 -3.72
N PRO A 288 17.13 -7.87 -2.48
CA PRO A 288 18.23 -8.47 -1.75
C PRO A 288 17.97 -9.92 -1.32
N ALA A 289 16.72 -10.42 -1.32
CA ALA A 289 16.40 -11.81 -0.98
C ALA A 289 17.18 -12.83 -1.84
N TYR A 290 17.51 -12.47 -3.08
CA TYR A 290 18.36 -13.28 -3.96
C TYR A 290 19.76 -13.55 -3.39
N LEU A 291 20.30 -12.66 -2.54
CA LEU A 291 21.64 -12.80 -1.95
C LEU A 291 21.71 -13.88 -0.87
N GLN A 292 20.59 -14.45 -0.42
CA GLN A 292 20.53 -15.34 0.74
C GLN A 292 21.54 -16.51 0.65
N GLN A 293 21.65 -17.16 -0.51
CA GLN A 293 22.58 -18.28 -0.70
C GLN A 293 24.06 -17.85 -0.67
N VAL A 294 24.39 -16.67 -1.21
CA VAL A 294 25.75 -16.11 -1.16
C VAL A 294 26.10 -15.65 0.27
N ILE A 295 25.16 -15.03 0.97
CA ILE A 295 25.31 -14.66 2.38
C ILE A 295 25.59 -15.90 3.25
N GLU A 296 24.94 -17.03 2.97
CA GLU A 296 25.19 -18.30 3.64
C GLU A 296 26.56 -18.91 3.32
N ALA A 297 27.02 -18.80 2.06
CA ALA A 297 28.31 -19.29 1.62
C ALA A 297 29.50 -18.55 2.26
N TYR A 298 29.36 -17.25 2.57
CA TYR A 298 30.46 -16.39 3.06
C TYR A 298 30.22 -15.80 4.48
N PRO A 299 30.15 -16.64 5.54
CA PRO A 299 29.79 -16.22 6.91
C PRO A 299 30.82 -15.34 7.65
N ASN A 300 31.97 -15.11 7.03
CA ASN A 300 33.06 -14.27 7.54
C ASN A 300 33.17 -12.91 6.84
N VAL A 301 32.46 -12.68 5.73
CA VAL A 301 32.45 -11.37 5.04
C VAL A 301 31.23 -10.58 5.49
N PRO A 302 31.36 -9.34 6.00
CA PRO A 302 30.20 -8.52 6.28
C PRO A 302 29.52 -8.05 4.99
N PHE A 303 28.22 -8.30 4.85
CA PHE A 303 27.41 -7.80 3.73
C PHE A 303 26.64 -6.56 4.20
N VAL A 304 26.79 -5.45 3.48
CA VAL A 304 26.06 -4.21 3.75
C VAL A 304 25.09 -3.97 2.60
N LEU A 305 23.80 -4.14 2.89
CA LEU A 305 22.72 -3.88 1.94
C LEU A 305 22.45 -2.38 1.97
N LEU A 306 22.83 -1.68 0.90
CA LEU A 306 22.71 -0.23 0.82
C LEU A 306 21.30 0.22 0.43
N HIS A 307 21.02 1.49 0.71
CA HIS A 307 19.91 2.26 0.11
C HIS A 307 18.52 1.87 0.61
N SER A 308 18.47 1.38 1.85
CA SER A 308 17.30 0.72 2.45
C SER A 308 16.76 -0.46 1.63
N ALA A 309 17.46 -0.91 0.58
CA ALA A 309 16.96 -1.79 -0.47
C ALA A 309 15.62 -1.38 -1.12
N TYR A 310 15.20 -0.11 -1.03
CA TYR A 310 13.83 0.29 -1.38
C TYR A 310 13.43 -0.11 -2.82
N PRO A 311 12.27 -0.77 -3.04
CA PRO A 311 11.15 -0.98 -2.13
C PRO A 311 11.23 -2.24 -1.23
N TYR A 312 12.34 -3.00 -1.29
CA TYR A 312 12.53 -4.31 -0.64
C TYR A 312 13.11 -4.21 0.79
N THR A 313 12.73 -3.16 1.53
CA THR A 313 13.24 -2.87 2.88
C THR A 313 12.99 -4.03 3.85
N GLN A 314 11.86 -4.72 3.71
CA GLN A 314 11.47 -5.82 4.60
C GLN A 314 12.29 -7.08 4.35
N GLU A 315 12.59 -7.42 3.09
CA GLU A 315 13.49 -8.52 2.75
C GLU A 315 14.93 -8.24 3.21
N ALA A 316 15.42 -7.01 3.01
CA ALA A 316 16.72 -6.59 3.55
C ALA A 316 16.74 -6.67 5.08
N GLY A 317 15.64 -6.27 5.71
CA GLY A 317 15.45 -6.32 7.16
C GLY A 317 15.48 -7.73 7.71
N TYR A 318 14.82 -8.68 7.04
CA TYR A 318 14.90 -10.11 7.37
C TYR A 318 16.34 -10.63 7.30
N LEU A 319 17.07 -10.35 6.21
CA LEU A 319 18.46 -10.81 6.06
C LEU A 319 19.38 -10.23 7.15
N ALA A 320 19.30 -8.92 7.41
CA ALA A 320 20.06 -8.26 8.47
C ALA A 320 19.69 -8.78 9.88
N THR A 321 18.49 -9.31 10.06
CA THR A 321 18.05 -9.89 11.34
C THR A 321 18.59 -11.31 11.51
N VAL A 322 18.46 -12.16 10.49
CA VAL A 322 18.79 -13.60 10.55
C VAL A 322 20.30 -13.86 10.49
N TYR A 323 21.05 -13.16 9.64
CA TYR A 323 22.46 -13.46 9.39
C TYR A 323 23.37 -12.53 10.18
N ARG A 324 24.22 -13.06 11.07
CA ARG A 324 25.05 -12.27 12.01
C ARG A 324 25.89 -11.17 11.35
N HIS A 325 26.30 -11.41 10.12
CA HIS A 325 27.23 -10.63 9.29
C HIS A 325 26.54 -9.75 8.26
N VAL A 326 25.21 -9.71 8.21
CA VAL A 326 24.44 -8.80 7.34
C VAL A 326 24.00 -7.56 8.11
N TYR A 327 24.13 -6.41 7.47
CA TYR A 327 23.80 -5.07 7.96
C TYR A 327 22.90 -4.37 6.94
N LEU A 328 21.99 -3.51 7.42
CA LEU A 328 21.13 -2.68 6.58
C LEU A 328 21.56 -1.21 6.71
N ASP A 329 21.88 -0.61 5.59
CA ASP A 329 22.11 0.82 5.46
C ASP A 329 20.81 1.51 5.00
N ILE A 330 20.56 2.70 5.52
CA ILE A 330 19.33 3.48 5.28
C ILE A 330 19.53 4.67 4.33
N GLY A 331 20.60 4.69 3.53
CA GLY A 331 20.95 5.77 2.61
C GLY A 331 20.06 5.90 1.38
N GLU A 332 20.46 6.78 0.45
CA GLU A 332 19.82 7.15 -0.84
C GLU A 332 18.37 7.69 -0.73
N VAL A 333 17.49 7.06 0.03
CA VAL A 333 16.08 7.46 0.23
C VAL A 333 15.94 8.88 0.83
N PHE A 334 17.01 9.38 1.45
CA PHE A 334 17.19 10.79 1.81
C PHE A 334 18.12 11.48 0.79
N PRO A 335 17.64 12.40 -0.07
CA PRO A 335 16.31 12.98 -0.16
C PRO A 335 15.41 12.37 -1.25
N MET A 336 15.75 11.21 -1.84
CA MET A 336 15.10 10.68 -3.04
C MET A 336 13.59 10.41 -2.91
N VAL A 337 13.09 10.07 -1.71
CA VAL A 337 11.65 9.79 -1.48
C VAL A 337 10.96 10.86 -0.59
N SER A 338 9.62 10.83 -0.52
CA SER A 338 8.84 11.78 0.30
C SER A 338 9.10 11.61 1.80
N ARG A 339 8.76 12.61 2.63
CA ARG A 339 8.89 12.51 4.11
C ARG A 339 8.16 11.28 4.67
N ASP A 340 6.95 11.03 4.18
CA ASP A 340 6.12 9.91 4.63
C ASP A 340 6.70 8.58 4.14
N GLY A 341 7.31 8.55 2.95
CA GLY A 341 8.09 7.42 2.45
C GLY A 341 9.31 7.13 3.32
N GLN A 342 10.08 8.16 3.71
CA GLN A 342 11.21 8.02 4.63
C GLN A 342 10.79 7.49 6.00
N GLN A 343 9.67 7.99 6.56
CA GLN A 343 9.08 7.46 7.78
C GLN A 343 8.67 5.98 7.62
N ALA A 344 8.03 5.61 6.51
CA ALA A 344 7.60 4.23 6.25
C ALA A 344 8.79 3.27 6.11
N ILE A 345 9.83 3.67 5.38
CA ILE A 345 11.05 2.88 5.18
C ILE A 345 11.80 2.66 6.50
N LEU A 346 11.96 3.70 7.32
CA LEU A 346 12.59 3.55 8.63
C LEU A 346 11.75 2.69 9.60
N ARG A 347 10.42 2.69 9.48
CA ARG A 347 9.56 1.74 10.21
C ARG A 347 9.79 0.31 9.74
N GLN A 348 9.76 0.05 8.44
CA GLN A 348 10.05 -1.28 7.86
C GLN A 348 11.43 -1.81 8.28
N ALA A 349 12.44 -0.94 8.33
CA ALA A 349 13.76 -1.31 8.84
C ALA A 349 13.70 -1.67 10.34
N LEU A 350 13.02 -0.87 11.16
CA LEU A 350 12.88 -1.10 12.60
C LEU A 350 11.90 -2.23 12.99
N GLU A 351 11.10 -2.77 12.06
CA GLU A 351 10.24 -3.95 12.31
C GLU A 351 11.06 -5.18 12.70
N LEU A 352 12.25 -5.34 12.11
CA LEU A 352 13.10 -6.52 12.27
C LEU A 352 14.56 -6.18 12.64
N VAL A 353 15.17 -5.17 12.01
CA VAL A 353 16.63 -5.00 12.08
C VAL A 353 17.07 -4.57 13.48
N PRO A 354 18.00 -5.31 14.12
CA PRO A 354 18.60 -4.88 15.38
C PRO A 354 19.27 -3.52 15.23
N GLY A 355 19.03 -2.59 16.17
CA GLY A 355 19.62 -1.24 16.13
C GLY A 355 21.15 -1.20 16.07
N SER A 356 21.83 -2.29 16.43
CA SER A 356 23.29 -2.49 16.28
C SER A 356 23.75 -2.89 14.87
N LYS A 357 22.81 -2.96 13.91
CA LYS A 357 23.05 -3.36 12.52
C LYS A 357 22.47 -2.39 11.48
N LEU A 358 21.82 -1.33 11.94
CA LEU A 358 21.43 -0.21 11.10
C LEU A 358 22.61 0.74 10.93
N LEU A 359 22.88 1.16 9.70
CA LEU A 359 23.95 2.07 9.35
C LEU A 359 23.40 3.27 8.59
N TYR A 360 24.00 4.45 8.75
CA TYR A 360 23.64 5.64 8.00
C TYR A 360 24.66 5.95 6.89
N SER A 361 24.15 6.18 5.69
CA SER A 361 24.86 6.90 4.65
C SER A 361 24.01 8.01 4.04
N SER A 362 24.67 8.98 3.40
CA SER A 362 23.97 9.98 2.58
C SER A 362 23.75 9.53 1.14
N ASP A 363 24.52 8.54 0.66
CA ASP A 363 24.75 8.28 -0.78
C ASP A 363 25.16 9.54 -1.58
N GLY A 364 25.75 10.51 -0.87
CA GLY A 364 26.00 11.84 -1.40
C GLY A 364 26.97 11.81 -2.57
N HIS A 365 26.56 12.34 -3.72
CA HIS A 365 27.31 12.24 -4.96
C HIS A 365 27.26 13.55 -5.77
N TRP A 366 28.35 13.84 -6.49
CA TRP A 366 28.58 15.05 -7.32
C TRP A 366 28.56 16.40 -6.58
N PHE A 367 27.54 16.66 -5.77
CA PHE A 367 27.20 17.97 -5.21
C PHE A 367 27.13 17.88 -3.67
N PRO A 368 27.82 18.76 -2.91
CA PRO A 368 27.80 18.72 -1.44
C PRO A 368 26.39 18.87 -0.83
N GLU A 369 25.46 19.47 -1.56
CA GLU A 369 24.06 19.65 -1.18
C GLU A 369 23.29 18.32 -0.99
N THR A 370 23.75 17.22 -1.60
CA THR A 370 23.17 15.89 -1.37
C THR A 370 23.36 15.46 0.09
N PHE A 371 24.60 15.52 0.60
CA PHE A 371 24.97 15.28 1.99
C PHE A 371 24.16 16.14 2.96
N TYR A 372 24.01 17.44 2.66
CA TYR A 372 23.21 18.37 3.47
C TYR A 372 21.75 17.91 3.60
N LEU A 373 21.11 17.65 2.45
CA LEU A 373 19.71 17.24 2.40
C LEU A 373 19.50 15.88 3.06
N ALA A 374 20.40 14.91 2.80
CA ALA A 374 20.33 13.58 3.38
C ALA A 374 20.43 13.61 4.91
N ASN A 375 21.44 14.30 5.44
CA ASN A 375 21.71 14.42 6.88
C ASN A 375 20.58 15.18 7.60
N LEU A 376 20.11 16.29 7.02
CA LEU A 376 18.99 17.08 7.55
C LEU A 376 17.68 16.27 7.59
N GLN A 377 17.31 15.64 6.47
CA GLN A 377 16.05 14.89 6.37
C GLN A 377 16.06 13.62 7.22
N PHE A 378 17.19 12.91 7.29
CA PHE A 378 17.34 11.76 8.18
C PHE A 378 17.16 12.15 9.65
N ARG A 379 17.87 13.15 10.15
CA ARG A 379 17.77 13.56 11.56
C ARG A 379 16.36 14.03 11.95
N GLU A 380 15.69 14.76 11.05
CA GLU A 380 14.29 15.18 11.23
C GLU A 380 13.37 13.95 11.41
N VAL A 381 13.41 13.01 10.47
CA VAL A 381 12.54 11.82 10.46
C VAL A 381 12.88 10.84 11.58
N TRP A 382 14.16 10.61 11.84
CA TRP A 382 14.65 9.71 12.89
C TRP A 382 14.22 10.18 14.28
N LEU A 383 14.34 11.49 14.55
CA LEU A 383 13.90 12.08 15.82
C LEU A 383 12.38 11.98 16.00
N GLU A 384 11.60 12.24 14.96
CA GLU A 384 10.13 12.07 14.98
C GLU A 384 9.75 10.62 15.34
N LEU A 385 10.36 9.66 14.67
CA LEU A 385 10.07 8.24 14.84
C LEU A 385 10.45 7.73 16.24
N LEU A 386 11.61 8.14 16.76
CA LEU A 386 12.01 7.78 18.13
C LEU A 386 11.12 8.42 19.21
N LEU A 387 10.64 9.66 19.00
CA LEU A 387 9.71 10.29 19.93
C LEU A 387 8.37 9.56 19.98
N GLU A 388 7.86 9.12 18.82
CA GLU A 388 6.63 8.34 18.73
C GLU A 388 6.76 6.97 19.42
N TYR A 389 7.86 6.24 19.20
CA TYR A 389 8.11 4.96 19.89
C TYR A 389 8.31 5.14 21.41
N ILE A 390 8.77 6.30 21.88
CA ILE A 390 8.77 6.62 23.32
C ILE A 390 7.35 6.90 23.83
N GLU A 391 6.54 7.63 23.07
CA GLU A 391 5.14 7.93 23.44
C GLU A 391 4.28 6.65 23.50
N LYS A 392 4.50 5.71 22.58
CA LYS A 392 3.87 4.38 22.57
C LYS A 392 4.36 3.45 23.70
N GLY A 393 5.53 3.74 24.27
CA GLY A 393 6.16 2.92 25.31
C GLY A 393 7.05 1.79 24.80
N ASP A 394 7.28 1.71 23.49
CA ASP A 394 8.14 0.71 22.84
C ASP A 394 9.64 0.96 23.13
N LEU A 395 10.03 2.24 23.28
CA LEU A 395 11.39 2.66 23.63
C LEU A 395 11.42 3.54 24.88
N THR A 396 12.44 3.36 25.72
CA THR A 396 12.82 4.39 26.70
C THR A 396 13.71 5.45 26.05
N THR A 397 13.71 6.67 26.60
CA THR A 397 14.61 7.75 26.18
C THR A 397 16.09 7.34 26.21
N PHE A 398 16.48 6.45 27.14
CA PHE A 398 17.84 5.90 27.20
C PHE A 398 18.15 5.02 25.99
N GLN A 399 17.25 4.12 25.61
CA GLN A 399 17.40 3.27 24.42
C GLN A 399 17.42 4.09 23.13
N ALA A 400 16.52 5.09 23.00
CA ALA A 400 16.49 5.98 21.84
C ALA A 400 17.80 6.78 21.68
N ILE A 401 18.39 7.27 22.77
CA ILE A 401 19.71 7.93 22.75
C ILE A 401 20.82 6.95 22.34
N ALA A 402 20.80 5.71 22.86
CA ALA A 402 21.78 4.69 22.48
C ALA A 402 21.69 4.35 20.98
N MET A 403 20.50 3.97 20.50
CA MET A 403 20.24 3.67 19.08
C MET A 403 20.64 4.82 18.16
N THR A 404 20.42 6.07 18.58
CA THR A 404 20.84 7.26 17.81
C THR A 404 22.36 7.36 17.69
N LYS A 405 23.12 7.12 18.77
CA LYS A 405 24.60 7.09 18.69
C LYS A 405 25.11 5.90 17.89
N ASP A 406 24.39 4.78 17.94
CA ASP A 406 24.74 3.55 17.25
C ASP A 406 24.61 3.69 15.73
N ILE A 407 23.44 4.13 15.22
CA ILE A 407 23.22 4.35 13.79
C ILE A 407 24.06 5.50 13.21
N LEU A 408 24.28 6.57 13.98
CA LEU A 408 25.06 7.72 13.53
C LEU A 408 26.58 7.43 13.51
N PHE A 409 27.09 6.61 14.44
CA PHE A 409 28.54 6.52 14.67
C PHE A 409 29.02 5.12 15.02
N ASN A 410 28.49 4.51 16.09
CA ASN A 410 29.16 3.36 16.69
C ASN A 410 29.14 2.13 15.77
N ASN A 411 28.03 1.88 15.06
CA ASN A 411 27.90 0.71 14.20
C ASN A 411 28.91 0.78 13.04
N SER A 412 29.00 1.91 12.33
CA SER A 412 29.98 2.13 11.27
C SER A 412 31.42 2.11 11.81
N ASN A 413 31.68 2.73 12.97
CA ASN A 413 33.01 2.75 13.60
C ASN A 413 33.53 1.35 13.98
N VAL A 414 32.62 0.44 14.36
CA VAL A 414 32.92 -0.96 14.70
C VAL A 414 33.01 -1.84 13.45
N LEU A 415 32.06 -1.73 12.52
CA LEU A 415 31.98 -2.57 11.33
C LEU A 415 33.16 -2.38 10.37
N TYR A 416 33.62 -1.13 10.21
CA TYR A 416 34.72 -0.78 9.30
C TYR A 416 36.08 -0.62 10.03
N ASP A 417 36.16 -1.03 11.30
CA ASP A 417 37.36 -0.99 12.17
C ASP A 417 38.08 0.38 12.19
N LEU A 418 37.32 1.48 12.18
CA LEU A 418 37.84 2.84 11.96
C LEU A 418 38.56 3.42 13.18
N HIS A 419 38.26 2.92 14.37
CA HIS A 419 38.81 3.37 15.66
C HIS A 419 38.67 4.89 15.96
N PHE A 420 37.71 5.57 15.31
CA PHE A 420 37.44 6.99 15.52
C PHE A 420 36.80 7.25 16.89
N LYS A 421 36.87 8.51 17.34
CA LYS A 421 36.37 8.94 18.65
C LYS A 421 35.43 10.12 18.51
N ALA A 422 34.13 9.87 18.73
CA ALA A 422 33.13 10.92 18.82
C ALA A 422 33.48 11.88 19.97
N THR A 423 33.60 13.18 19.66
CA THR A 423 33.71 14.25 20.66
C THR A 423 32.38 14.98 20.73
N PHE A 424 31.64 14.81 21.83
CA PHE A 424 30.31 15.36 21.99
C PHE A 424 30.01 15.71 23.45
N ASP A 425 29.37 16.86 23.70
CA ASP A 425 28.88 17.23 25.03
C ASP A 425 27.41 16.82 25.17
N GLU A 426 27.15 15.77 25.96
CA GLU A 426 25.80 15.25 26.20
C GLU A 426 24.96 16.13 27.15
N ILE A 427 25.57 17.14 27.77
CA ILE A 427 24.87 18.08 28.64
C ILE A 427 24.23 19.14 27.75
N VAL A 428 22.89 19.18 27.74
CA VAL A 428 22.14 20.31 27.20
C VAL A 428 22.45 21.53 28.07
N ARG A 429 23.33 22.41 27.56
CA ARG A 429 23.57 23.70 28.17
C ARG A 429 22.39 24.59 27.80
N GLU A 430 21.63 25.07 28.80
CA GLU A 430 20.62 26.09 28.55
C GLU A 430 21.26 27.24 27.76
N THR A 431 20.77 27.49 26.55
CA THR A 431 21.13 28.70 25.80
C THR A 431 20.81 29.88 26.71
N PRO A 432 21.79 30.74 27.07
CA PRO A 432 21.54 31.82 28.01
C PRO A 432 20.41 32.68 27.47
N LYS A 433 19.29 32.73 28.21
CA LYS A 433 18.08 33.46 27.82
C LYS A 433 18.49 34.83 27.28
N GLN A 434 18.28 35.05 25.99
CA GLN A 434 18.55 36.35 25.39
C GLN A 434 17.80 37.39 26.21
N LEU A 435 18.56 38.29 26.82
CA LEU A 435 18.02 39.48 27.47
C LEU A 435 17.23 40.24 26.40
N THR A 436 15.90 40.16 26.49
CA THR A 436 15.00 40.98 25.67
C THR A 436 15.34 42.43 25.95
N TYR A 437 15.97 43.07 24.96
CA TYR A 437 16.44 44.44 25.05
C TYR A 437 15.23 45.37 25.15
N ASN A 438 14.85 45.69 26.37
CA ASN A 438 13.82 46.65 26.66
C ASN A 438 14.41 48.05 26.40
N THR A 439 14.20 48.59 25.20
CA THR A 439 14.68 49.93 24.80
C THR A 439 14.02 51.02 25.64
N LYS A 440 14.58 51.27 26.82
CA LYS A 440 14.20 52.41 27.66
C LYS A 440 14.84 53.68 27.12
N ALA A 441 13.98 54.60 26.68
CA ALA A 441 14.38 55.95 26.28
C ALA A 441 15.02 56.74 27.42
N ALA A 442 15.94 57.64 27.07
CA ALA A 442 16.45 58.71 27.93
C ALA A 442 17.06 59.84 27.07
N PRO A 443 17.15 61.11 27.53
CA PRO A 443 16.49 61.73 28.69
C PRO A 443 15.65 63.00 28.32
N ALA A 444 14.97 63.57 29.31
CA ALA A 444 14.00 64.67 29.15
C ALA A 444 14.58 66.09 29.33
N SER A 445 13.88 67.12 28.80
CA SER A 445 13.76 68.52 29.29
C SER A 445 12.84 69.36 28.35
N PRO A 446 12.26 70.53 28.74
CA PRO A 446 10.82 70.58 29.07
C PRO A 446 10.00 71.69 28.35
N SER A 447 8.75 71.90 28.82
CA SER A 447 7.73 72.92 28.42
C SER A 447 6.72 72.47 27.33
N LEU A 448 5.45 72.91 27.27
CA LEU A 448 4.67 73.84 28.12
C LEU A 448 3.15 73.52 28.05
N ALA A 449 2.42 74.03 29.05
CA ALA A 449 1.00 73.96 29.39
C ALA A 449 -0.12 73.80 28.31
N SER A 450 -1.17 73.06 28.73
CA SER A 450 -2.63 73.34 28.64
C SER A 450 -3.39 73.43 27.30
N GLY A 451 -4.54 72.74 27.20
CA GLY A 451 -5.64 73.11 26.30
C GLY A 451 -6.61 71.98 25.92
N VAL A 452 -7.76 71.89 26.58
CA VAL A 452 -8.95 71.07 26.17
C VAL A 452 -9.99 72.03 25.57
N PRO A 453 -10.56 71.76 24.38
CA PRO A 453 -11.99 71.38 24.27
C PRO A 453 -12.33 70.55 22.99
N PRO A 454 -13.60 70.23 22.66
CA PRO A 454 -14.47 69.30 23.39
C PRO A 454 -15.13 68.22 22.49
N ILE A 455 -15.88 67.31 23.12
CA ILE A 455 -16.60 66.16 22.55
C ILE A 455 -17.86 66.57 21.74
N PRO A 456 -18.19 65.84 20.64
CA PRO A 456 -19.58 65.56 20.24
C PRO A 456 -19.95 64.05 20.43
N PRO A 457 -21.24 63.68 20.65
CA PRO A 457 -21.56 62.46 21.39
C PRO A 457 -22.33 61.34 20.64
N ALA A 458 -22.14 60.13 21.18
CA ALA A 458 -23.12 59.05 21.44
C ALA A 458 -23.91 58.32 20.33
N GLY A 459 -23.71 56.99 20.35
CA GLY A 459 -24.66 55.93 19.99
C GLY A 459 -23.95 54.57 20.14
N SER A 460 -23.87 53.92 21.30
CA SER A 460 -24.92 53.18 22.05
C SER A 460 -25.57 52.07 21.21
N THR A 461 -25.55 50.77 21.54
CA THR A 461 -25.00 50.00 22.70
C THR A 461 -24.30 48.72 22.14
N SER A 462 -23.68 47.78 22.86
CA SER A 462 -23.76 47.37 24.28
C SER A 462 -22.38 46.92 24.83
N GLN A 463 -22.31 45.90 25.70
CA GLN A 463 -21.08 45.33 26.28
C GLN A 463 -21.20 43.78 26.39
N PRO A 464 -20.24 43.01 26.97
CA PRO A 464 -19.67 41.81 26.32
C PRO A 464 -20.19 40.47 26.85
N ALA A 465 -19.90 39.36 26.14
CA ALA A 465 -20.12 38.01 26.64
C ALA A 465 -19.11 36.96 26.11
N THR A 466 -18.48 36.25 27.06
CA THR A 466 -17.95 34.87 26.99
C THR A 466 -16.86 34.46 25.97
N PRO A 467 -15.97 33.50 26.34
CA PRO A 467 -14.90 33.01 25.47
C PRO A 467 -15.43 32.11 24.33
N GLY A 468 -14.88 32.27 23.13
CA GLY A 468 -15.21 31.48 21.94
C GLY A 468 -14.55 30.08 21.91
N PRO A 469 -14.95 29.21 20.96
CA PRO A 469 -14.68 27.78 21.03
C PRO A 469 -13.32 27.35 20.47
N LEU A 470 -12.95 26.11 20.77
CA LEU A 470 -11.84 25.36 20.18
C LEU A 470 -11.97 25.24 18.65
N ASP A 471 -10.83 25.26 17.95
CA ASP A 471 -10.71 25.12 16.49
C ASP A 471 -10.88 23.64 16.05
N PRO A 472 -11.94 23.28 15.30
CA PRO A 472 -12.28 21.88 15.01
C PRO A 472 -11.60 21.37 13.72
N ARG A 473 -10.27 21.53 13.60
CA ARG A 473 -9.52 21.18 12.38
C ARG A 473 -8.61 19.95 12.47
N THR A 474 -8.86 19.07 13.43
CA THR A 474 -8.39 17.67 13.42
C THR A 474 -9.53 16.75 13.00
N GLY A 475 -10.02 16.93 11.78
CA GLY A 475 -11.09 16.11 11.20
C GLY A 475 -10.55 14.81 10.62
N SER A 476 -11.35 13.75 10.69
CA SER A 476 -11.11 12.52 9.93
C SER A 476 -11.07 12.83 8.42
N PRO A 477 -10.28 12.11 7.58
CA PRO A 477 -10.25 12.34 6.12
C PRO A 477 -11.60 12.16 5.41
N TYR A 478 -12.65 11.73 6.12
CA TYR A 478 -14.03 11.59 5.65
C TYR A 478 -14.98 12.71 6.14
N GLU A 479 -14.47 13.81 6.69
CA GLU A 479 -15.31 14.95 7.15
C GLU A 479 -15.60 16.01 6.06
N THR A 480 -15.03 15.85 4.87
CA THR A 480 -15.49 16.59 3.68
C THR A 480 -16.88 16.11 3.26
N VAL A 481 -17.74 17.02 2.79
CA VAL A 481 -19.03 16.69 2.16
C VAL A 481 -18.81 15.57 1.12
N PRO A 482 -19.52 14.43 1.19
CA PRO A 482 -19.34 13.33 0.25
C PRO A 482 -19.46 13.80 -1.21
N PRO A 483 -18.66 13.27 -2.15
CA PRO A 483 -18.83 13.59 -3.56
C PRO A 483 -20.23 13.16 -4.00
N ALA A 484 -21.01 14.14 -4.46
CA ALA A 484 -22.37 13.91 -4.96
C ALA A 484 -22.35 12.90 -6.12
N PHE A 485 -23.29 11.95 -6.11
CA PHE A 485 -23.48 11.07 -7.25
C PHE A 485 -23.91 11.92 -8.47
N PRO A 486 -23.32 11.75 -9.67
CA PRO A 486 -23.57 12.64 -10.80
C PRO A 486 -25.05 12.67 -11.19
N PRO A 487 -25.60 13.82 -11.61
CA PRO A 487 -27.00 13.91 -12.01
C PRO A 487 -27.26 13.08 -13.27
N PRO A 488 -28.47 12.52 -13.45
CA PRO A 488 -28.86 11.89 -14.70
C PRO A 488 -28.59 12.83 -15.91
N PRO A 489 -28.05 12.31 -17.02
CA PRO A 489 -27.65 13.15 -18.15
C PRO A 489 -28.87 13.89 -18.75
N THR A 490 -28.73 15.20 -18.96
CA THR A 490 -29.82 16.10 -19.40
C THR A 490 -30.29 15.86 -20.85
N ALA A 491 -29.65 14.95 -21.57
CA ALA A 491 -30.04 14.48 -22.89
C ALA A 491 -29.65 13.00 -23.03
N PRO A 492 -30.43 12.18 -23.77
CA PRO A 492 -30.12 10.77 -23.95
C PRO A 492 -28.86 10.59 -24.81
N LYS A 493 -27.71 10.47 -24.14
CA LYS A 493 -26.49 9.90 -24.70
C LYS A 493 -26.42 8.46 -24.20
N VAL A 494 -26.40 7.49 -25.12
CA VAL A 494 -26.36 6.06 -24.75
C VAL A 494 -25.07 5.74 -23.98
N TYR A 495 -23.95 6.41 -24.32
CA TYR A 495 -22.66 6.21 -23.66
C TYR A 495 -21.86 7.51 -23.52
N GLU A 496 -21.12 7.63 -22.41
CA GLU A 496 -20.12 8.68 -22.18
C GLU A 496 -18.77 8.31 -22.84
N THR A 497 -18.68 8.50 -24.16
CA THR A 497 -17.52 8.03 -24.95
C THR A 497 -16.16 8.54 -24.46
N GLN A 498 -16.12 9.71 -23.80
CA GLN A 498 -14.90 10.27 -23.21
C GLN A 498 -14.28 9.35 -22.15
N LEU A 499 -15.11 8.73 -21.29
CA LEU A 499 -14.63 7.78 -20.27
C LEU A 499 -13.95 6.57 -20.92
N PHE A 500 -14.49 6.09 -22.04
CA PHE A 500 -13.91 5.00 -22.81
C PHE A 500 -12.60 5.40 -23.51
N ASP A 501 -12.57 6.58 -24.15
CA ASP A 501 -11.36 7.05 -24.84
C ASP A 501 -10.21 7.32 -23.85
N ASP A 502 -10.49 7.89 -22.67
CA ASP A 502 -9.50 8.07 -21.59
C ASP A 502 -9.06 6.73 -20.98
N PHE A 503 -9.98 5.77 -20.81
CA PHE A 503 -9.65 4.41 -20.36
C PHE A 503 -8.68 3.73 -21.32
N ILE A 504 -8.95 3.75 -22.63
CA ILE A 504 -8.12 3.09 -23.64
C ILE A 504 -6.79 3.81 -23.85
N LYS A 505 -6.74 5.13 -23.66
CA LYS A 505 -5.48 5.89 -23.62
C LYS A 505 -4.57 5.44 -22.47
N LYS A 506 -5.14 5.13 -21.31
CA LYS A 506 -4.40 4.58 -20.15
C LYS A 506 -4.07 3.09 -20.31
N ASN A 507 -4.95 2.32 -20.99
CA ASN A 507 -4.86 0.87 -21.12
C ASN A 507 -4.83 0.43 -22.60
N PRO A 508 -3.78 0.77 -23.37
CA PRO A 508 -3.69 0.48 -24.81
C PRO A 508 -3.53 -1.02 -25.13
N ASP A 509 -3.22 -1.84 -24.12
CA ASP A 509 -3.06 -3.27 -24.23
C ASP A 509 -4.40 -4.04 -24.21
N THR A 510 -5.49 -3.49 -23.67
CA THR A 510 -6.82 -4.12 -23.69
C THR A 510 -7.27 -4.53 -25.11
N LYS A 511 -7.72 -5.78 -25.25
CA LYS A 511 -8.25 -6.39 -26.49
C LYS A 511 -9.67 -6.93 -26.37
N PHE A 512 -10.19 -7.13 -25.16
CA PHE A 512 -11.54 -7.65 -24.90
C PHE A 512 -12.21 -6.87 -23.76
N ILE A 513 -13.54 -6.78 -23.81
CA ILE A 513 -14.38 -6.23 -22.74
C ILE A 513 -15.34 -7.32 -22.25
N TYR A 514 -15.32 -7.62 -20.96
CA TYR A 514 -16.37 -8.34 -20.26
C TYR A 514 -17.51 -7.36 -19.96
N VAL A 515 -18.57 -7.41 -20.75
CA VAL A 515 -19.82 -6.71 -20.45
C VAL A 515 -20.63 -7.59 -19.50
N GLN A 516 -20.80 -7.13 -18.27
CA GLN A 516 -21.36 -7.90 -17.16
C GLN A 516 -22.68 -7.30 -16.65
N TRP A 517 -23.55 -8.16 -16.11
CA TRP A 517 -24.72 -7.77 -15.34
C TRP A 517 -24.98 -8.81 -14.23
N LEU A 518 -25.62 -8.39 -13.15
CA LEU A 518 -25.99 -9.26 -12.05
C LEU A 518 -27.48 -9.62 -12.16
N ASP A 519 -27.81 -10.90 -12.04
CA ASP A 519 -29.20 -11.35 -11.99
C ASP A 519 -29.78 -11.33 -10.57
N TYR A 520 -31.07 -11.68 -10.42
CA TYR A 520 -31.76 -11.72 -9.14
C TYR A 520 -31.09 -12.65 -8.10
N MET A 521 -30.37 -13.68 -8.53
CA MET A 521 -29.69 -14.68 -7.68
C MET A 521 -28.19 -14.33 -7.47
N ALA A 522 -27.87 -13.03 -7.49
CA ALA A 522 -26.51 -12.50 -7.35
C ALA A 522 -25.48 -13.10 -8.32
N THR A 523 -25.91 -13.67 -9.46
CA THR A 523 -25.02 -14.37 -10.38
C THR A 523 -24.52 -13.41 -11.46
N ILE A 524 -23.20 -13.28 -11.60
CA ILE A 524 -22.58 -12.47 -12.64
C ILE A 524 -22.74 -13.18 -13.99
N ARG A 525 -23.46 -12.55 -14.91
CA ARG A 525 -23.63 -12.98 -16.29
C ARG A 525 -22.87 -12.04 -17.20
N SER A 526 -22.34 -12.54 -18.33
CA SER A 526 -21.45 -11.75 -19.18
C SER A 526 -21.54 -12.02 -20.68
N ARG A 527 -21.07 -11.04 -21.46
CA ARG A 527 -20.66 -11.17 -22.86
C ARG A 527 -19.23 -10.69 -23.01
N ILE A 528 -18.40 -11.43 -23.74
CA ILE A 528 -17.02 -11.03 -24.06
C ILE A 528 -17.04 -10.41 -25.46
N ILE A 529 -16.64 -9.14 -25.57
CA ILE A 529 -16.67 -8.38 -26.83
C ILE A 529 -15.25 -7.93 -27.20
N PRO A 530 -14.74 -8.21 -28.42
CA PRO A 530 -13.47 -7.69 -28.88
C PRO A 530 -13.45 -6.16 -28.91
N ILE A 531 -12.35 -5.53 -28.49
CA ILE A 531 -12.28 -4.09 -28.22
C ILE A 531 -12.67 -3.21 -29.43
N LYS A 532 -12.37 -3.66 -30.65
CA LYS A 532 -12.75 -2.94 -31.89
C LYS A 532 -14.27 -2.88 -32.07
N GLU A 533 -14.96 -3.97 -31.74
CA GLU A 533 -16.41 -4.04 -31.82
C GLU A 533 -17.05 -3.27 -30.66
N PHE A 534 -16.53 -3.41 -29.44
CA PHE A 534 -17.02 -2.60 -28.31
C PHE A 534 -16.85 -1.08 -28.57
N ALA A 535 -15.71 -0.65 -29.11
CA ALA A 535 -15.47 0.73 -29.50
C ALA A 535 -16.43 1.22 -30.60
N ARG A 536 -16.79 0.35 -31.56
CA ARG A 536 -17.83 0.63 -32.56
C ARG A 536 -19.18 0.82 -31.89
N MET A 537 -19.60 -0.14 -31.06
CA MET A 537 -20.89 -0.12 -30.36
C MET A 537 -21.05 1.11 -29.46
N VAL A 538 -20.02 1.47 -28.70
CA VAL A 538 -20.02 2.65 -27.82
C VAL A 538 -20.11 3.96 -28.62
N ARG A 539 -19.44 4.06 -29.77
CA ARG A 539 -19.44 5.29 -30.59
C ARG A 539 -20.67 5.44 -31.49
N GLU A 540 -21.24 4.33 -31.95
CA GLU A 540 -22.45 4.29 -32.78
C GLU A 540 -23.74 4.18 -31.96
N GLY A 541 -23.65 4.01 -30.64
CA GLY A 541 -24.81 3.88 -29.74
C GLY A 541 -25.56 2.55 -29.90
N VAL A 542 -24.88 1.49 -30.33
CA VAL A 542 -25.49 0.18 -30.60
C VAL A 542 -25.68 -0.58 -29.28
N PRO A 543 -26.91 -0.99 -28.92
CA PRO A 543 -27.17 -1.73 -27.69
C PRO A 543 -26.88 -3.23 -27.85
N ILE A 544 -26.57 -3.94 -26.76
CA ILE A 544 -26.24 -5.37 -26.80
C ILE A 544 -27.51 -6.19 -26.52
N GLY A 545 -28.02 -6.93 -27.51
CA GLY A 545 -29.19 -7.78 -27.34
C GLY A 545 -28.91 -9.10 -26.59
N ILE A 546 -29.75 -9.44 -25.62
CA ILE A 546 -29.81 -10.77 -24.99
C ILE A 546 -31.25 -11.28 -24.86
N SER A 547 -31.43 -12.60 -24.84
CA SER A 547 -32.76 -13.20 -24.61
C SER A 547 -33.32 -12.78 -23.25
N GLN A 548 -34.61 -12.42 -23.21
CA GLN A 548 -35.31 -12.12 -21.96
C GLN A 548 -35.29 -13.31 -20.97
N GLY A 549 -35.13 -14.55 -21.46
CA GLY A 549 -34.99 -15.72 -20.60
C GLY A 549 -33.80 -15.63 -19.62
N ASN A 550 -32.78 -14.85 -19.94
CA ASN A 550 -31.60 -14.67 -19.11
C ASN A 550 -31.88 -13.98 -17.76
N THR A 551 -32.99 -13.25 -17.62
CA THR A 551 -33.43 -12.66 -16.33
C THR A 551 -34.33 -13.58 -15.52
N GLY A 552 -34.71 -14.74 -16.08
CA GLY A 552 -35.71 -15.66 -15.50
C GLY A 552 -35.22 -17.11 -15.35
N THR A 553 -33.95 -17.41 -15.61
CA THR A 553 -33.35 -18.73 -15.32
C THR A 553 -32.52 -18.72 -14.04
N LEU A 554 -32.55 -19.85 -13.32
CA LEU A 554 -31.67 -20.08 -12.17
C LEU A 554 -30.19 -20.23 -12.60
N GLN A 555 -29.30 -20.34 -11.62
CA GLN A 555 -27.84 -20.47 -11.78
C GLN A 555 -27.38 -21.72 -12.56
N ASN A 556 -28.31 -22.62 -12.93
CA ASN A 556 -28.10 -23.85 -13.68
C ASN A 556 -29.01 -23.94 -14.93
N ASP A 557 -29.45 -22.79 -15.42
CA ASP A 557 -30.43 -22.62 -16.51
C ASP A 557 -31.81 -23.25 -16.27
N GLY A 558 -32.12 -23.61 -15.02
CA GLY A 558 -33.45 -24.04 -14.59
C GLY A 558 -34.49 -22.96 -14.86
N LEU A 559 -35.53 -23.29 -15.63
CA LEU A 559 -36.63 -22.38 -15.98
C LEU A 559 -37.49 -22.06 -14.75
N THR A 560 -37.77 -20.77 -14.52
CA THR A 560 -38.72 -20.30 -13.49
C THR A 560 -40.02 -19.79 -14.13
N PRO A 561 -41.09 -19.56 -13.35
CA PRO A 561 -42.30 -18.90 -13.86
C PRO A 561 -42.09 -17.47 -14.38
N ALA A 562 -40.96 -16.82 -14.05
CA ALA A 562 -40.59 -15.49 -14.56
C ALA A 562 -39.84 -15.56 -15.90
N VAL A 563 -39.51 -16.76 -16.41
CA VAL A 563 -38.80 -16.90 -17.68
C VAL A 563 -39.72 -16.56 -18.86
N ASN A 564 -39.27 -15.69 -19.76
CA ASN A 564 -39.87 -15.53 -21.08
C ASN A 564 -38.95 -16.16 -22.13
N THR A 565 -39.46 -17.17 -22.85
CA THR A 565 -38.74 -17.82 -23.95
C THR A 565 -38.82 -17.04 -25.27
N THR A 566 -39.58 -15.94 -25.29
CA THR A 566 -39.73 -15.03 -26.43
C THR A 566 -39.24 -13.63 -26.07
N GLY A 567 -38.87 -12.85 -27.08
CA GLY A 567 -38.42 -11.47 -26.88
C GLY A 567 -36.96 -11.33 -26.45
N GLN A 568 -36.54 -10.07 -26.38
CA GLN A 568 -35.17 -9.64 -26.21
C GLN A 568 -35.15 -8.43 -25.28
N ILE A 569 -34.19 -8.40 -24.36
CA ILE A 569 -33.81 -7.20 -23.63
C ILE A 569 -32.43 -6.77 -24.10
N TYR A 570 -32.05 -5.55 -23.76
CA TYR A 570 -30.74 -5.01 -24.11
C TYR A 570 -29.94 -4.76 -22.83
N ILE A 571 -28.65 -5.10 -22.83
CA ILE A 571 -27.74 -4.61 -21.79
C ILE A 571 -26.97 -3.39 -22.26
N GLU A 572 -26.93 -2.39 -21.39
CA GLU A 572 -26.31 -1.08 -21.63
C GLU A 572 -25.11 -0.92 -20.67
N PRO A 573 -23.87 -1.07 -21.17
CA PRO A 573 -22.64 -0.83 -20.42
C PRO A 573 -22.57 0.57 -19.79
N ASP A 574 -22.36 0.62 -18.48
CA ASP A 574 -22.08 1.86 -17.76
C ASP A 574 -20.58 2.11 -17.67
N LEU A 575 -20.07 3.00 -18.51
CA LEU A 575 -18.64 3.30 -18.61
C LEU A 575 -18.04 3.90 -17.33
N ARG A 576 -18.86 4.33 -16.35
CA ARG A 576 -18.39 4.74 -15.01
C ARG A 576 -17.85 3.55 -14.19
N SER A 577 -18.27 2.33 -14.53
CA SER A 577 -17.82 1.07 -13.89
C SER A 577 -16.66 0.38 -14.63
N LEU A 578 -16.17 0.97 -15.72
CA LEU A 578 -15.15 0.37 -16.60
C LEU A 578 -13.78 0.30 -15.89
N ARG A 579 -13.31 -0.91 -15.61
CA ARG A 579 -11.99 -1.18 -15.01
C ARG A 579 -11.20 -2.16 -15.86
N LYS A 580 -9.88 -2.05 -15.88
CA LYS A 580 -9.01 -3.11 -16.41
C LYS A 580 -9.17 -4.35 -15.52
N THR A 581 -9.02 -5.55 -16.08
CA THR A 581 -8.96 -6.79 -15.29
C THR A 581 -7.59 -6.96 -14.64
N HIS A 582 -7.50 -7.88 -13.68
CA HIS A 582 -6.23 -8.18 -13.02
C HIS A 582 -5.20 -8.72 -14.02
N ASN A 583 -3.91 -8.55 -13.71
CA ASN A 583 -2.77 -8.90 -14.56
C ASN A 583 -2.65 -10.41 -14.91
N GLN A 584 -3.43 -11.27 -14.26
CA GLN A 584 -3.49 -12.72 -14.50
C GLN A 584 -4.81 -13.17 -15.16
N ASP A 585 -5.66 -12.24 -15.61
CA ASP A 585 -6.82 -12.59 -16.42
C ASP A 585 -6.36 -13.28 -17.72
N PRO A 586 -7.01 -14.39 -18.13
CA PRO A 586 -6.57 -15.16 -19.31
C PRO A 586 -6.71 -14.39 -20.63
N LEU A 587 -7.39 -13.24 -20.64
CA LEU A 587 -7.47 -12.33 -21.76
C LEU A 587 -6.88 -10.95 -21.38
N PRO A 588 -6.16 -10.27 -22.28
CA PRO A 588 -5.83 -8.85 -22.09
C PRO A 588 -7.12 -8.04 -22.19
N SER A 589 -7.76 -7.78 -21.05
CA SER A 589 -9.18 -7.46 -20.99
C SER A 589 -9.51 -6.28 -20.05
N ALA A 590 -10.80 -5.97 -19.95
CA ALA A 590 -11.38 -5.02 -19.01
C ALA A 590 -12.83 -5.46 -18.72
N THR A 591 -13.41 -5.01 -17.62
CA THR A 591 -14.79 -5.33 -17.20
C THR A 591 -15.64 -4.07 -17.07
N VAL A 592 -16.93 -4.17 -17.39
CA VAL A 592 -17.92 -3.10 -17.29
C VAL A 592 -19.28 -3.67 -16.89
N LEU A 593 -19.92 -3.06 -15.89
CA LEU A 593 -21.25 -3.43 -15.40
C LEU A 593 -22.34 -2.71 -16.21
N SER A 594 -23.53 -3.30 -16.28
CA SER A 594 -24.56 -2.91 -17.25
C SER A 594 -25.97 -2.81 -16.64
N TYR A 595 -26.79 -1.95 -17.23
CA TYR A 595 -28.24 -1.91 -16.99
C TYR A 595 -29.01 -2.86 -17.89
N TRP A 596 -30.28 -3.10 -17.57
CA TRP A 596 -31.24 -3.73 -18.48
C TRP A 596 -32.16 -2.66 -19.08
N ARG A 597 -32.29 -2.67 -20.41
CA ARG A 597 -33.04 -1.68 -21.20
C ARG A 597 -34.01 -2.35 -22.18
N SER A 598 -35.05 -1.63 -22.56
CA SER A 598 -35.87 -1.92 -23.74
C SER A 598 -35.10 -1.65 -25.04
N GLU A 599 -35.69 -2.03 -26.18
CA GLU A 599 -35.18 -1.65 -27.51
C GLU A 599 -35.10 -0.14 -27.73
N SER A 600 -36.00 0.62 -27.09
CA SER A 600 -36.01 2.08 -27.11
C SER A 600 -35.06 2.74 -26.09
N GLY A 601 -34.20 1.96 -25.42
CA GLY A 601 -33.27 2.46 -24.40
C GLY A 601 -33.93 2.84 -23.07
N ILE A 602 -35.21 2.50 -22.85
CA ILE A 602 -35.92 2.80 -21.61
C ILE A 602 -35.46 1.81 -20.53
N PRO A 603 -35.15 2.26 -19.30
CA PRO A 603 -34.89 1.37 -18.16
C PRO A 603 -35.98 0.32 -17.95
N LEU A 604 -35.60 -0.95 -17.79
CA LEU A 604 -36.56 -1.99 -17.42
C LEU A 604 -36.82 -1.96 -15.90
N PRO A 605 -38.08 -1.95 -15.42
CA PRO A 605 -38.39 -1.86 -13.99
C PRO A 605 -37.78 -2.99 -13.16
N GLY A 606 -37.70 -4.21 -13.71
CA GLY A 606 -37.04 -5.34 -13.06
C GLY A 606 -35.50 -5.25 -12.91
N CYS A 607 -34.82 -4.21 -13.41
CA CYS A 607 -33.35 -4.13 -13.36
C CYS A 607 -32.83 -3.79 -11.94
N PRO A 608 -32.09 -4.69 -11.25
CA PRO A 608 -31.60 -4.44 -9.88
C PRO A 608 -30.71 -3.19 -9.78
N ARG A 609 -29.78 -3.02 -10.73
CA ARG A 609 -28.84 -1.91 -10.78
C ARG A 609 -29.53 -0.57 -11.01
N ASN A 610 -30.60 -0.55 -11.83
CA ASN A 610 -31.40 0.66 -12.07
C ASN A 610 -32.29 1.00 -10.88
N ALA A 611 -32.89 0.00 -10.20
CA ALA A 611 -33.69 0.24 -9.00
C ALA A 611 -32.85 0.94 -7.91
N LEU A 612 -31.62 0.46 -7.67
CA LEU A 612 -30.69 1.12 -6.75
C LEU A 612 -30.39 2.56 -7.17
N GLU A 613 -30.01 2.82 -8.42
CA GLU A 613 -29.66 4.17 -8.88
C GLU A 613 -30.84 5.14 -8.81
N THR A 614 -32.07 4.69 -9.09
CA THR A 614 -33.29 5.50 -8.92
C THR A 614 -33.45 5.96 -7.46
N LEU A 615 -33.26 5.05 -6.50
CA LEU A 615 -33.41 5.34 -5.06
C LEU A 615 -32.28 6.22 -4.51
N ILE A 616 -31.04 6.05 -5.01
CA ILE A 616 -29.92 6.97 -4.71
C ILE A 616 -30.26 8.39 -5.21
N ASN A 617 -30.79 8.51 -6.42
CA ASN A 617 -31.15 9.80 -7.00
C ASN A 617 -32.30 10.47 -6.22
N ASP A 618 -33.32 9.74 -5.79
CA ASP A 618 -34.41 10.30 -4.97
C ASP A 618 -33.89 10.80 -3.61
N LEU A 619 -33.07 9.98 -2.93
CA LEU A 619 -32.44 10.37 -1.67
C LEU A 619 -31.57 11.63 -1.80
N GLN A 620 -30.78 11.73 -2.87
CA GLN A 620 -29.89 12.87 -3.10
C GLN A 620 -30.62 14.13 -3.58
N TYR A 621 -31.53 14.01 -4.54
CA TYR A 621 -32.13 15.18 -5.22
C TYR A 621 -33.48 15.61 -4.64
N THR A 622 -34.26 14.71 -4.05
CA THR A 622 -35.53 15.03 -3.38
C THR A 622 -35.31 15.31 -1.89
N HIS A 623 -34.48 14.49 -1.23
CA HIS A 623 -34.28 14.54 0.22
C HIS A 623 -32.99 15.26 0.68
N ALA A 624 -32.13 15.67 -0.26
CA ALA A 624 -30.84 16.33 0.00
C ALA A 624 -29.90 15.53 0.93
N ILE A 625 -29.94 14.19 0.83
CA ILE A 625 -29.12 13.27 1.62
C ILE A 625 -28.18 12.50 0.69
N THR A 626 -26.89 12.51 1.01
CA THR A 626 -25.87 11.70 0.34
C THR A 626 -25.42 10.56 1.24
N LEU A 627 -25.00 9.46 0.64
CA LEU A 627 -24.50 8.27 1.32
C LEU A 627 -23.08 7.95 0.89
N LEU A 628 -22.28 7.46 1.84
CA LEU A 628 -21.10 6.64 1.55
C LEU A 628 -21.33 5.24 2.13
N VAL A 629 -20.94 4.21 1.38
CA VAL A 629 -21.10 2.80 1.74
C VAL A 629 -19.75 2.10 1.62
N GLY A 630 -19.26 1.53 2.73
CA GLY A 630 -18.13 0.60 2.76
C GLY A 630 -18.60 -0.83 3.01
N PHE A 631 -17.82 -1.82 2.59
CA PHE A 631 -18.14 -3.24 2.76
C PHE A 631 -16.97 -3.99 3.41
N GLU A 632 -17.31 -4.82 4.39
CA GLU A 632 -16.45 -5.88 4.92
C GLU A 632 -16.76 -7.16 4.10
N ILE A 633 -15.78 -7.69 3.36
CA ILE A 633 -15.94 -8.94 2.60
C ILE A 633 -15.36 -10.09 3.43
N GLU A 634 -16.21 -10.76 4.20
CA GLU A 634 -15.83 -12.03 4.84
C GLU A 634 -15.91 -13.18 3.81
N VAL A 635 -14.83 -13.94 3.66
CA VAL A 635 -14.69 -15.03 2.69
C VAL A 635 -13.93 -16.20 3.32
N THR A 636 -14.32 -17.43 2.99
CA THR A 636 -13.59 -18.64 3.43
C THR A 636 -12.81 -19.24 2.27
N PHE A 637 -11.52 -19.55 2.49
CA PHE A 637 -10.70 -20.26 1.50
C PHE A 637 -10.62 -21.76 1.80
N LEU A 638 -10.88 -22.56 0.77
CA LEU A 638 -11.04 -24.00 0.85
C LEU A 638 -10.07 -24.73 -0.08
N SER A 639 -9.42 -25.78 0.41
CA SER A 639 -8.68 -26.73 -0.42
C SER A 639 -9.63 -27.75 -1.04
N ARG A 640 -9.41 -28.10 -2.31
CA ARG A 640 -10.15 -29.15 -3.01
C ARG A 640 -9.57 -30.52 -2.68
N ASN A 641 -10.37 -31.40 -2.08
CA ASN A 641 -9.93 -32.76 -1.76
C ASN A 641 -9.84 -33.61 -3.05
N ASN A 642 -8.61 -33.95 -3.43
CA ASN A 642 -8.19 -34.52 -4.71
C ASN A 642 -9.10 -35.67 -5.25
N THR A 643 -10.14 -35.29 -5.99
CA THR A 643 -10.96 -36.20 -6.79
C THR A 643 -11.27 -35.54 -8.13
N PRO A 644 -10.49 -35.79 -9.20
CA PRO A 644 -10.69 -35.11 -10.47
C PRO A 644 -11.93 -35.67 -11.18
N LYS A 645 -13.06 -34.97 -11.09
CA LYS A 645 -14.25 -35.21 -11.93
C LYS A 645 -14.98 -33.90 -12.26
N ASN A 646 -14.80 -33.49 -13.51
CA ASN A 646 -15.53 -32.48 -14.27
C ASN A 646 -16.93 -32.14 -13.68
N PRO A 647 -17.21 -30.87 -13.28
CA PRO A 647 -18.45 -30.46 -12.61
C PRO A 647 -19.72 -30.61 -13.45
N PHE A 648 -19.62 -30.98 -14.74
CA PHE A 648 -20.75 -31.19 -15.63
C PHE A 648 -21.13 -32.67 -15.84
N THR A 649 -20.42 -33.64 -15.25
CA THR A 649 -20.70 -35.07 -15.45
C THR A 649 -20.53 -35.91 -14.18
N SER A 650 -21.56 -35.96 -13.34
CA SER A 650 -21.73 -37.07 -12.38
C SER A 650 -23.21 -37.32 -12.06
N THR A 651 -23.82 -38.27 -12.77
CA THR A 651 -25.09 -38.87 -12.36
C THR A 651 -24.85 -39.92 -11.28
N THR A 652 -25.62 -39.83 -10.20
CA THR A 652 -25.96 -40.93 -9.26
C THR A 652 -24.80 -41.76 -8.70
N THR A 653 -24.42 -41.47 -7.45
CA THR A 653 -23.97 -42.52 -6.51
C THR A 653 -24.47 -42.18 -5.10
N THR A 654 -24.78 -43.20 -4.31
CA THR A 654 -25.49 -43.08 -3.04
C THR A 654 -24.63 -42.49 -1.92
N GLN A 655 -25.22 -41.61 -1.12
CA GLN A 655 -24.62 -41.04 0.10
C GLN A 655 -24.22 -42.15 1.08
N GLN A 656 -22.92 -42.25 1.43
CA GLN A 656 -22.45 -42.43 2.81
C GLN A 656 -20.91 -42.45 2.96
N ASP A 657 -20.14 -42.76 1.90
CA ASP A 657 -18.66 -42.85 1.95
C ASP A 657 -17.92 -41.90 0.98
N THR A 658 -18.57 -40.85 0.46
CA THR A 658 -17.87 -39.80 -0.29
C THR A 658 -17.22 -38.81 0.70
N PRO A 659 -15.88 -38.64 0.71
CA PRO A 659 -15.25 -37.61 1.53
C PRO A 659 -15.75 -36.21 1.13
N ASP A 660 -15.83 -35.28 2.09
CA ASP A 660 -16.19 -33.88 1.82
C ASP A 660 -15.27 -33.34 0.73
N PRO A 661 -15.80 -32.79 -0.40
CA PRO A 661 -14.95 -32.27 -1.47
C PRO A 661 -14.11 -31.06 -1.03
N PHE A 662 -14.43 -30.43 0.10
CA PHE A 662 -13.74 -29.23 0.61
C PHE A 662 -13.20 -29.42 2.03
N THR A 663 -11.99 -28.94 2.25
CA THR A 663 -11.38 -28.76 3.58
C THR A 663 -10.98 -27.30 3.78
N PRO A 664 -10.89 -26.81 5.04
CA PRO A 664 -10.32 -25.48 5.30
C PRO A 664 -8.86 -25.44 4.84
N LEU A 665 -8.44 -24.36 4.17
CA LEU A 665 -7.05 -24.13 3.78
C LEU A 665 -6.08 -24.10 4.98
N THR A 666 -6.57 -23.58 6.11
CA THR A 666 -5.88 -23.42 7.39
C THR A 666 -6.73 -23.98 8.53
N THR A 667 -6.14 -24.84 9.35
CA THR A 667 -6.78 -25.52 10.48
C THR A 667 -6.56 -24.79 11.81
N THR A 668 -5.42 -24.09 11.96
CA THR A 668 -5.05 -23.25 13.10
C THR A 668 -5.47 -21.81 12.83
N HIS A 669 -6.71 -21.48 13.20
CA HIS A 669 -7.34 -20.23 12.82
C HIS A 669 -8.12 -19.61 14.00
N ALA A 670 -7.92 -18.31 14.24
CA ALA A 670 -8.72 -17.49 15.13
C ALA A 670 -8.72 -16.02 14.68
N TRP A 671 -9.66 -15.24 15.20
CA TRP A 671 -9.83 -13.83 14.86
C TRP A 671 -8.56 -13.02 15.12
N GLY A 672 -8.10 -12.27 14.11
CA GLY A 672 -6.94 -11.40 14.21
C GLY A 672 -5.60 -12.12 14.42
N THR A 673 -5.55 -13.46 14.27
CA THR A 673 -4.28 -14.20 14.42
C THR A 673 -3.48 -14.26 13.12
N MET A 674 -2.16 -14.41 13.28
CA MET A 674 -1.23 -14.76 12.23
C MET A 674 -0.42 -15.99 12.68
N SER A 675 -1.05 -17.16 12.63
CA SER A 675 -0.37 -18.44 12.90
C SER A 675 0.63 -18.75 11.78
N PRO A 676 1.65 -19.61 11.99
CA PRO A 676 2.57 -19.99 10.92
C PRO A 676 1.87 -20.61 9.69
N GLU A 677 0.74 -21.30 9.91
CA GLU A 677 -0.09 -21.88 8.85
C GLU A 677 -0.81 -20.79 8.02
N GLN A 678 -1.27 -19.72 8.68
CA GLN A 678 -1.86 -18.52 8.05
C GLN A 678 -0.78 -17.66 7.36
N TRP A 679 0.40 -17.52 7.97
CA TRP A 679 1.54 -16.76 7.42
C TRP A 679 2.03 -17.36 6.09
N LEU A 680 2.05 -18.69 5.96
CA LEU A 680 2.35 -19.38 4.70
C LEU A 680 1.33 -19.09 3.58
N GLN A 681 0.12 -18.60 3.90
CA GLN A 681 -0.87 -18.17 2.90
C GLN A 681 -0.74 -16.69 2.52
N LEU A 682 0.13 -15.91 3.18
CA LEU A 682 0.30 -14.49 2.87
C LEU A 682 0.69 -14.20 1.41
N PRO A 683 1.53 -15.01 0.71
CA PRO A 683 1.78 -14.79 -0.71
C PRO A 683 0.49 -14.81 -1.53
N PHE A 684 -0.35 -15.83 -1.34
CA PHE A 684 -1.67 -15.96 -1.99
C PHE A 684 -2.63 -14.81 -1.61
N LEU A 685 -2.72 -14.46 -0.31
CA LEU A 685 -3.58 -13.37 0.16
C LEU A 685 -3.11 -12.00 -0.36
N SER A 686 -1.79 -11.78 -0.45
CA SER A 686 -1.19 -10.57 -1.01
C SER A 686 -1.43 -10.47 -2.52
N GLU A 687 -1.45 -11.59 -3.23
CA GLU A 687 -1.74 -11.66 -4.66
C GLU A 687 -3.19 -11.20 -4.95
N ILE A 688 -4.15 -11.56 -4.10
CA ILE A 688 -5.52 -11.01 -4.13
C ILE A 688 -5.49 -9.48 -3.99
N VAL A 689 -4.80 -8.96 -2.97
CA VAL A 689 -4.75 -7.50 -2.69
C VAL A 689 -4.07 -6.74 -3.84
N LEU A 690 -2.95 -7.24 -4.36
CA LEU A 690 -2.22 -6.63 -5.48
C LEU A 690 -3.01 -6.71 -6.80
N ALA A 691 -3.78 -7.79 -7.02
CA ALA A 691 -4.67 -7.92 -8.17
C ALA A 691 -5.83 -6.91 -8.12
N LEU A 692 -6.36 -6.62 -6.92
CA LEU A 692 -7.39 -5.61 -6.69
C LEU A 692 -6.85 -4.19 -6.87
N ASP A 693 -5.67 -3.88 -6.30
CA ASP A 693 -5.01 -2.58 -6.44
C ASP A 693 -4.67 -2.27 -7.92
N ALA A 694 -4.20 -3.27 -8.68
CA ALA A 694 -3.99 -3.15 -10.13
C ALA A 694 -5.26 -2.83 -10.94
N MET A 695 -6.46 -3.08 -10.37
CA MET A 695 -7.76 -2.68 -10.92
C MET A 695 -8.28 -1.34 -10.35
N GLY A 696 -7.50 -0.67 -9.50
CA GLY A 696 -7.87 0.53 -8.76
C GLY A 696 -8.89 0.26 -7.64
N ILE A 697 -8.87 -0.95 -7.06
CA ILE A 697 -9.69 -1.34 -5.91
C ILE A 697 -8.77 -1.46 -4.70
N GLU A 698 -8.65 -0.37 -3.94
CA GLU A 698 -7.87 -0.32 -2.70
C GLU A 698 -8.52 -1.22 -1.63
N ILE A 699 -7.71 -1.99 -0.90
CA ILE A 699 -8.10 -2.71 0.30
C ILE A 699 -7.46 -2.00 1.50
N GLN A 700 -8.28 -1.53 2.44
CA GLN A 700 -7.79 -0.76 3.58
C GLN A 700 -7.12 -1.67 4.63
N GLN A 701 -7.69 -2.86 4.83
CA GLN A 701 -7.24 -3.87 5.78
C GLN A 701 -7.65 -5.26 5.29
N PHE A 702 -6.90 -6.29 5.63
CA PHE A 702 -7.36 -7.67 5.58
C PHE A 702 -6.80 -8.46 6.77
N HIS A 703 -7.58 -9.38 7.32
CA HIS A 703 -7.18 -10.18 8.48
C HIS A 703 -7.94 -11.52 8.56
N ALA A 704 -7.39 -12.44 9.37
CA ALA A 704 -8.09 -13.65 9.78
C ALA A 704 -9.35 -13.30 10.60
N GLU A 705 -10.45 -14.02 10.35
CA GLU A 705 -11.74 -13.83 11.02
C GLU A 705 -12.12 -15.02 11.91
N SER A 706 -13.26 -14.94 12.59
CA SER A 706 -13.71 -15.91 13.60
C SER A 706 -14.29 -17.22 13.01
N GLY A 707 -13.66 -17.80 11.99
CA GLY A 707 -14.03 -19.10 11.42
C GLY A 707 -12.90 -19.81 10.67
N PRO A 708 -12.96 -21.14 10.48
CA PRO A 708 -11.86 -21.89 9.87
C PRO A 708 -11.54 -21.40 8.45
N SER A 709 -10.32 -20.88 8.24
CA SER A 709 -9.89 -20.29 6.95
C SER A 709 -10.69 -19.08 6.47
N GLN A 710 -11.35 -18.40 7.40
CA GLN A 710 -12.13 -17.19 7.12
C GLN A 710 -11.22 -15.96 7.15
N TYR A 711 -11.31 -15.10 6.16
CA TYR A 711 -10.62 -13.82 6.12
C TYR A 711 -11.62 -12.72 5.79
N GLU A 712 -11.37 -11.53 6.31
CA GLU A 712 -12.08 -10.32 5.94
C GLU A 712 -11.19 -9.44 5.07
N PHE A 713 -11.77 -8.81 4.03
CA PHE A 713 -11.15 -7.76 3.23
C PHE A 713 -12.02 -6.49 3.32
N ILE A 714 -11.46 -5.39 3.82
CA ILE A 714 -12.19 -4.15 4.09
C ILE A 714 -12.05 -3.17 2.92
N LEU A 715 -13.16 -2.86 2.26
CA LEU A 715 -13.22 -1.86 1.18
C LEU A 715 -13.44 -0.44 1.72
N PRO A 716 -12.80 0.59 1.13
CA PRO A 716 -13.05 1.97 1.47
C PRO A 716 -14.50 2.39 1.14
N PRO A 717 -15.07 3.36 1.87
CA PRO A 717 -16.43 3.80 1.65
C PRO A 717 -16.58 4.66 0.38
N LEU A 718 -17.52 4.31 -0.49
CA LEU A 718 -17.77 4.94 -1.80
C LEU A 718 -19.26 5.32 -1.96
N PRO A 719 -19.64 6.21 -2.91
CA PRO A 719 -21.03 6.45 -3.25
C PRO A 719 -21.75 5.13 -3.62
N PRO A 720 -23.04 4.92 -3.29
CA PRO A 720 -23.54 3.56 -3.10
C PRO A 720 -23.48 2.70 -4.36
N LEU A 721 -23.83 3.22 -5.54
CA LEU A 721 -23.74 2.44 -6.78
C LEU A 721 -22.30 1.98 -7.06
N LEU A 722 -21.31 2.87 -6.87
CA LEU A 722 -19.90 2.57 -7.08
C LEU A 722 -19.35 1.61 -6.01
N ALA A 723 -19.83 1.69 -4.76
CA ALA A 723 -19.51 0.72 -3.71
C ALA A 723 -20.00 -0.69 -4.08
N ILE A 724 -21.22 -0.80 -4.60
CA ILE A 724 -21.81 -2.07 -5.03
C ILE A 724 -21.10 -2.62 -6.28
N ASP A 725 -20.82 -1.78 -7.27
CA ASP A 725 -20.03 -2.16 -8.45
C ASP A 725 -18.65 -2.70 -8.02
N THR A 726 -18.00 -2.01 -7.06
CA THR A 726 -16.67 -2.36 -6.55
C THR A 726 -16.66 -3.64 -5.73
N VAL A 727 -17.66 -3.90 -4.86
CA VAL A 727 -17.72 -5.17 -4.10
C VAL A 727 -17.99 -6.37 -5.00
N ILE A 728 -18.77 -6.21 -6.09
CA ILE A 728 -18.98 -7.26 -7.10
C ILE A 728 -17.67 -7.59 -7.82
N GLN A 729 -16.95 -6.56 -8.28
CA GLN A 729 -15.64 -6.72 -8.93
C GLN A 729 -14.61 -7.33 -7.98
N ALA A 730 -14.58 -6.90 -6.71
CA ALA A 730 -13.67 -7.42 -5.71
C ALA A 730 -13.91 -8.92 -5.42
N ARG A 731 -15.17 -9.31 -5.19
CA ARG A 731 -15.56 -10.71 -5.04
C ARG A 731 -15.19 -11.56 -6.25
N GLN A 732 -15.32 -11.03 -7.47
CA GLN A 732 -14.91 -11.74 -8.68
C GLN A 732 -13.41 -12.02 -8.70
N VAL A 733 -12.57 -11.03 -8.38
CA VAL A 733 -11.10 -11.19 -8.34
C VAL A 733 -10.68 -12.16 -7.23
N ILE A 734 -11.26 -12.06 -6.02
CA ILE A 734 -10.99 -12.99 -4.91
C ILE A 734 -11.24 -14.45 -5.34
N HIS A 735 -12.35 -14.71 -6.04
CA HIS A 735 -12.65 -16.04 -6.58
C HIS A 735 -11.70 -16.48 -7.71
N GLN A 736 -11.32 -15.56 -8.61
CA GLN A 736 -10.42 -15.83 -9.73
C GLN A 736 -9.01 -16.19 -9.25
N ILE A 737 -8.42 -15.38 -8.36
CA ILE A 737 -7.09 -15.63 -7.81
C ILE A 737 -7.09 -16.92 -6.97
N ALA A 738 -8.10 -17.16 -6.12
CA ALA A 738 -8.22 -18.44 -5.40
C ALA A 738 -8.26 -19.65 -6.35
N ALA A 739 -8.97 -19.55 -7.48
CA ALA A 739 -9.02 -20.62 -8.47
C ALA A 739 -7.69 -20.84 -9.21
N LEU A 740 -6.84 -19.81 -9.38
CA LEU A 740 -5.49 -19.97 -9.93
C LEU A 740 -4.56 -20.77 -9.00
N HIS A 741 -4.83 -20.77 -7.69
CA HIS A 741 -4.12 -21.54 -6.66
C HIS A 741 -4.75 -22.92 -6.37
N ASP A 742 -5.67 -23.41 -7.22
CA ASP A 742 -6.48 -24.64 -7.02
C ASP A 742 -7.35 -24.62 -5.74
N LEU A 743 -7.64 -23.43 -5.23
CA LEU A 743 -8.50 -23.21 -4.07
C LEU A 743 -9.92 -22.84 -4.50
N ARG A 744 -10.84 -22.90 -3.53
CA ARG A 744 -12.19 -22.32 -3.65
C ARG A 744 -12.36 -21.27 -2.57
N ALA A 745 -12.43 -20.01 -2.96
CA ALA A 745 -13.04 -18.97 -2.13
C ALA A 745 -14.56 -19.19 -2.06
N THR A 746 -15.20 -18.91 -0.93
CA THR A 746 -16.66 -18.93 -0.84
C THR A 746 -17.20 -17.94 0.18
N LEU A 747 -18.36 -17.37 -0.15
CA LEU A 747 -19.17 -16.48 0.68
C LEU A 747 -20.34 -17.22 1.37
N HIS A 748 -20.38 -18.56 1.32
CA HIS A 748 -21.42 -19.38 1.95
C HIS A 748 -21.55 -19.10 3.47
N PRO A 749 -22.73 -18.71 4.02
CA PRO A 749 -22.85 -18.15 5.38
C PRO A 749 -22.29 -19.00 6.53
N LYS A 750 -22.42 -20.34 6.46
CA LYS A 750 -21.85 -21.29 7.45
C LYS A 750 -21.17 -22.48 6.75
N PRO A 751 -19.96 -22.32 6.17
CA PRO A 751 -19.36 -23.35 5.29
C PRO A 751 -18.87 -24.59 6.06
N PHE A 752 -18.81 -24.52 7.39
CA PHE A 752 -18.37 -25.61 8.28
C PHE A 752 -19.33 -25.88 9.46
N GLY A 753 -20.60 -25.49 9.32
CA GLY A 753 -21.61 -25.59 10.40
C GLY A 753 -21.25 -24.69 11.58
N ASP A 754 -21.42 -25.20 12.80
CA ASP A 754 -21.22 -24.45 14.06
C ASP A 754 -19.75 -24.06 14.35
N ARG A 755 -18.80 -24.42 13.47
CA ARG A 755 -17.39 -24.03 13.60
C ARG A 755 -17.19 -22.59 13.13
N GLY A 756 -17.34 -21.65 14.07
CA GLY A 756 -17.07 -20.23 13.88
C GLY A 756 -18.32 -19.36 13.70
N ALA A 757 -18.12 -18.04 13.61
CA ALA A 757 -19.20 -17.06 13.47
C ALA A 757 -19.97 -17.22 12.14
N GLY A 758 -19.28 -17.64 11.07
CA GLY A 758 -19.83 -17.71 9.72
C GLY A 758 -19.57 -16.42 8.94
N THR A 759 -19.80 -16.42 7.63
CA THR A 759 -19.43 -15.33 6.71
C THR A 759 -20.55 -14.29 6.53
N ALA A 760 -20.21 -13.04 6.79
CA ALA A 760 -21.05 -11.87 6.58
C ALA A 760 -20.70 -11.12 5.29
N ALA A 761 -21.43 -10.03 5.04
CA ALA A 761 -20.96 -8.94 4.21
C ALA A 761 -21.42 -7.61 4.83
N HIS A 762 -20.90 -7.24 6.00
CA HIS A 762 -21.38 -6.06 6.72
C HIS A 762 -21.25 -4.80 5.87
N ALA A 763 -22.32 -4.00 5.85
CA ALA A 763 -22.37 -2.73 5.14
C ALA A 763 -22.26 -1.56 6.13
N HIS A 764 -21.21 -0.75 5.99
CA HIS A 764 -21.04 0.50 6.73
C HIS A 764 -21.63 1.65 5.94
N VAL A 765 -22.78 2.15 6.35
CA VAL A 765 -23.50 3.24 5.68
C VAL A 765 -23.33 4.53 6.49
N SER A 766 -22.81 5.57 5.84
CA SER A 766 -22.64 6.91 6.40
C SER A 766 -23.56 7.91 5.70
N LEU A 767 -24.49 8.52 6.44
CA LEU A 767 -25.38 9.58 5.98
C LEU A 767 -24.75 10.97 6.12
N HIS A 768 -24.99 11.83 5.13
CA HIS A 768 -24.80 13.27 5.24
C HIS A 768 -26.04 14.01 4.71
N PRO A 769 -26.64 14.95 5.47
CA PRO A 769 -26.27 15.35 6.84
C PRO A 769 -26.57 14.26 7.90
N PRO A 770 -25.71 14.10 8.93
CA PRO A 770 -25.76 12.97 9.84
C PRO A 770 -27.00 12.97 10.77
N GLU A 771 -27.60 14.13 11.04
CA GLU A 771 -28.75 14.28 11.95
C GLU A 771 -30.03 13.59 11.44
N ARG A 772 -30.05 13.14 10.18
CA ARG A 772 -31.15 12.39 9.58
C ARG A 772 -31.05 10.87 9.84
N ASP A 773 -29.97 10.40 10.47
CA ASP A 773 -29.68 8.97 10.61
C ASP A 773 -30.72 8.20 11.43
N VAL A 774 -31.24 8.74 12.52
CA VAL A 774 -32.29 8.08 13.33
C VAL A 774 -33.59 7.93 12.53
N GLN A 775 -34.00 8.94 11.75
CA GLN A 775 -35.19 8.86 10.89
C GLN A 775 -35.02 7.78 9.81
N PHE A 776 -33.84 7.72 9.19
CA PHE A 776 -33.52 6.75 8.14
C PHE A 776 -33.43 5.32 8.71
N PHE A 777 -32.61 5.09 9.74
CA PHE A 777 -32.34 3.74 10.26
C PHE A 777 -33.39 3.24 11.24
N VAL A 778 -33.83 4.05 12.21
CA VAL A 778 -34.80 3.61 13.25
C VAL A 778 -36.24 3.78 12.77
N GLY A 779 -36.52 4.88 12.07
CA GLY A 779 -37.84 5.13 11.48
C GLY A 779 -38.14 4.37 10.19
N GLY A 780 -37.08 3.96 9.48
CA GLY A 780 -37.18 3.23 8.21
C GLY A 780 -36.63 1.81 8.31
N VAL A 781 -35.30 1.66 8.16
CA VAL A 781 -34.62 0.35 8.03
C VAL A 781 -35.02 -0.65 9.12
N LEU A 782 -35.12 -0.22 10.39
CA LEU A 782 -35.51 -1.06 11.52
C LEU A 782 -36.98 -1.50 11.47
N GLN A 783 -37.88 -0.62 11.02
CA GLN A 783 -39.32 -0.92 10.95
C GLN A 783 -39.62 -2.01 9.92
N HIS A 784 -38.94 -1.92 8.78
CA HIS A 784 -39.03 -2.83 7.64
C HIS A 784 -38.05 -4.02 7.73
N LEU A 785 -37.24 -4.11 8.79
CA LEU A 785 -36.12 -5.07 8.90
C LEU A 785 -36.50 -6.55 8.64
N PRO A 786 -37.64 -7.07 9.14
CA PRO A 786 -38.06 -8.44 8.82
C PRO A 786 -38.21 -8.69 7.30
N ALA A 787 -38.82 -7.75 6.57
CA ALA A 787 -38.94 -7.80 5.12
C ALA A 787 -37.60 -7.62 4.40
N LEU A 788 -36.69 -6.79 4.95
CA LEU A 788 -35.33 -6.61 4.40
C LEU A 788 -34.51 -7.91 4.43
N CYS A 789 -34.75 -8.79 5.41
CA CYS A 789 -34.06 -10.09 5.51
C CYS A 789 -34.23 -10.94 4.23
N ALA A 790 -35.34 -10.82 3.51
CA ALA A 790 -35.55 -11.53 2.25
C ALA A 790 -34.53 -11.15 1.16
N PHE A 791 -33.92 -9.96 1.23
CA PHE A 791 -32.88 -9.48 0.32
C PHE A 791 -31.47 -9.54 0.89
N THR A 792 -31.32 -9.48 2.22
CA THR A 792 -30.00 -9.42 2.90
C THR A 792 -29.54 -10.78 3.44
N LEU A 793 -30.47 -11.73 3.61
CA LEU A 793 -30.27 -13.11 4.08
C LEU A 793 -31.04 -14.05 3.11
N PRO A 794 -30.54 -14.26 1.88
CA PRO A 794 -31.36 -14.66 0.74
C PRO A 794 -31.44 -16.19 0.50
N ALA A 795 -31.03 -17.02 1.46
CA ALA A 795 -31.12 -18.48 1.44
C ALA A 795 -31.45 -19.02 2.85
N GLU A 796 -31.84 -20.30 2.98
CA GLU A 796 -32.08 -20.89 4.30
C GLU A 796 -30.80 -20.95 5.14
N GLU A 797 -29.66 -21.16 4.48
CA GLU A 797 -28.31 -21.16 5.08
C GLU A 797 -27.95 -19.82 5.74
N SER A 798 -28.52 -18.70 5.27
CA SER A 798 -28.32 -17.38 5.85
C SER A 798 -28.79 -17.30 7.30
N TYR A 799 -29.91 -17.95 7.62
CA TYR A 799 -30.53 -17.91 8.94
C TYR A 799 -29.79 -18.81 9.95
N ALA A 800 -29.06 -19.81 9.48
CA ALA A 800 -28.12 -20.57 10.31
C ALA A 800 -26.90 -19.74 10.78
N ARG A 801 -26.63 -18.58 10.16
CA ARG A 801 -25.62 -17.63 10.64
C ARG A 801 -26.13 -16.76 11.78
N VAL A 802 -27.39 -16.32 11.70
CA VAL A 802 -27.95 -15.26 12.55
C VAL A 802 -28.53 -15.86 13.82
N VAL A 803 -27.77 -15.82 14.91
CA VAL A 803 -28.13 -16.37 16.22
C VAL A 803 -27.78 -15.38 17.34
N ASP A 804 -28.37 -15.58 18.53
CA ASP A 804 -28.03 -14.81 19.72
C ASP A 804 -26.67 -15.26 20.30
N ASP A 805 -25.94 -14.35 20.96
CA ASP A 805 -24.70 -14.62 21.73
C ASP A 805 -23.50 -15.17 20.91
N ALA A 806 -23.49 -14.92 19.60
CA ALA A 806 -22.45 -15.38 18.67
C ALA A 806 -21.82 -14.26 17.83
N TRP A 807 -22.04 -12.99 18.20
CA TRP A 807 -21.54 -11.81 17.48
C TRP A 807 -22.08 -11.70 16.05
N THR A 808 -23.18 -12.37 15.70
CA THR A 808 -23.75 -12.35 14.33
C THR A 808 -24.88 -11.32 14.14
N GLY A 809 -25.06 -10.43 15.12
CA GLY A 809 -26.11 -9.40 15.12
C GLY A 809 -27.39 -9.79 15.87
N GLY A 810 -27.44 -10.95 16.52
CA GLY A 810 -28.60 -11.42 17.30
C GLY A 810 -29.83 -11.74 16.45
N THR A 811 -30.91 -12.16 17.10
CA THR A 811 -32.19 -12.56 16.46
C THR A 811 -33.32 -11.55 16.64
N TRP A 812 -33.04 -10.40 17.27
CA TRP A 812 -34.05 -9.40 17.63
C TRP A 812 -34.05 -8.21 16.68
N VAL A 813 -35.23 -7.65 16.38
CA VAL A 813 -35.36 -6.36 15.69
C VAL A 813 -34.99 -5.28 16.69
N ALA A 814 -33.71 -4.89 16.68
CA ALA A 814 -33.11 -3.98 17.64
C ALA A 814 -31.99 -3.15 17.00
N TRP A 815 -31.61 -2.06 17.68
CA TRP A 815 -30.45 -1.26 17.33
C TRP A 815 -29.68 -0.84 18.58
N GLY A 816 -28.41 -0.49 18.43
CA GLY A 816 -27.62 -0.02 19.57
C GLY A 816 -26.31 0.63 19.16
N THR A 817 -25.88 1.64 19.92
CA THR A 817 -24.59 2.30 19.71
C THR A 817 -23.46 1.38 20.17
N GLN A 818 -22.53 1.09 19.27
CA GLN A 818 -21.40 0.16 19.41
C GLN A 818 -21.73 -1.31 19.73
N ASN A 819 -23.00 -1.66 19.94
CA ASN A 819 -23.46 -3.02 20.24
C ASN A 819 -23.34 -3.95 19.01
N ARG A 820 -22.65 -5.09 19.15
CA ARG A 820 -22.45 -6.09 18.07
C ARG A 820 -23.49 -7.24 18.05
N GLU A 821 -24.37 -7.29 19.05
CA GLU A 821 -25.46 -8.28 19.18
C GLU A 821 -26.83 -7.71 18.75
N VAL A 822 -26.81 -6.75 17.82
CA VAL A 822 -28.00 -6.15 17.19
C VAL A 822 -27.79 -6.03 15.68
N PRO A 823 -28.84 -6.16 14.85
CA PRO A 823 -28.69 -6.16 13.39
C PRO A 823 -28.30 -4.79 12.83
N LEU A 824 -28.67 -3.70 13.50
CA LEU A 824 -28.29 -2.32 13.16
C LEU A 824 -27.44 -1.72 14.28
N ARG A 825 -26.12 -1.66 14.07
CA ARG A 825 -25.17 -1.08 15.04
C ARG A 825 -24.83 0.35 14.65
N ARG A 826 -25.14 1.32 15.51
CA ARG A 826 -24.70 2.71 15.31
C ARG A 826 -23.24 2.84 15.75
N ILE A 827 -22.34 3.19 14.84
CA ILE A 827 -20.92 3.36 15.13
C ILE A 827 -20.68 4.74 15.77
N LYS A 828 -21.25 5.78 15.14
CA LYS A 828 -21.31 7.16 15.63
C LYS A 828 -22.49 7.88 14.97
N ASN A 829 -22.75 9.13 15.33
CA ASN A 829 -23.74 9.94 14.63
C ASN A 829 -23.47 9.94 13.10
N GLY A 830 -24.51 9.64 12.31
CA GLY A 830 -24.42 9.52 10.86
C GLY A 830 -23.89 8.19 10.33
N ARG A 831 -23.16 7.36 11.10
CA ARG A 831 -22.52 6.12 10.59
C ARG A 831 -23.03 4.86 11.30
N TRP A 832 -23.55 3.94 10.50
CA TRP A 832 -24.18 2.70 10.94
C TRP A 832 -23.58 1.49 10.22
N GLU A 833 -23.59 0.36 10.89
CA GLU A 833 -23.14 -0.95 10.40
C GLU A 833 -24.36 -1.89 10.37
N ILE A 834 -24.64 -2.44 9.19
CA ILE A 834 -25.74 -3.38 8.96
C ILE A 834 -25.17 -4.78 9.03
N ARG A 835 -25.47 -5.50 10.12
CA ARG A 835 -24.89 -6.82 10.44
C ARG A 835 -25.68 -7.99 9.87
N CYS A 836 -26.98 -7.80 9.64
CA CYS A 836 -27.90 -8.78 9.06
C CYS A 836 -27.80 -8.89 7.53
N LEU A 837 -26.58 -8.90 6.99
CA LEU A 837 -26.27 -9.03 5.57
C LEU A 837 -25.16 -10.06 5.38
N ASP A 838 -25.33 -10.99 4.44
CA ASP A 838 -24.33 -12.01 4.11
C ASP A 838 -23.77 -11.86 2.69
N GLY A 839 -22.74 -12.64 2.38
CA GLY A 839 -22.05 -12.55 1.10
C GLY A 839 -22.79 -13.15 -0.09
N ILE A 840 -23.85 -13.93 0.12
CA ILE A 840 -24.65 -14.54 -0.97
C ILE A 840 -25.82 -13.66 -1.41
N ALA A 841 -26.11 -12.58 -0.67
CA ALA A 841 -27.04 -11.51 -1.03
C ALA A 841 -26.71 -10.84 -2.37
N ASN A 842 -27.75 -10.48 -3.14
CA ASN A 842 -27.60 -9.61 -4.31
C ASN A 842 -27.41 -8.17 -3.79
N PRO A 843 -26.20 -7.60 -3.86
CA PRO A 843 -25.89 -6.36 -3.15
C PRO A 843 -26.66 -5.16 -3.72
N TYR A 844 -27.05 -5.16 -5.01
CA TYR A 844 -27.93 -4.12 -5.56
C TYR A 844 -29.32 -4.15 -4.90
N LEU A 845 -29.93 -5.34 -4.79
CA LEU A 845 -31.27 -5.48 -4.19
C LEU A 845 -31.24 -5.24 -2.69
N SER A 846 -30.22 -5.74 -1.99
CA SER A 846 -30.04 -5.49 -0.55
C SER A 846 -29.93 -4.00 -0.27
N MET A 847 -29.06 -3.27 -0.97
CA MET A 847 -28.87 -1.83 -0.77
C MET A 847 -30.06 -1.01 -1.26
N ALA A 848 -30.72 -1.41 -2.36
CA ALA A 848 -31.97 -0.79 -2.79
C ALA A 848 -33.06 -0.90 -1.71
N ALA A 849 -33.24 -2.08 -1.12
CA ALA A 849 -34.23 -2.31 -0.07
C ALA A 849 -33.92 -1.49 1.19
N ILE A 850 -32.65 -1.42 1.60
CA ILE A 850 -32.20 -0.56 2.71
C ILE A 850 -32.50 0.93 2.43
N ILE A 851 -32.19 1.44 1.23
CA ILE A 851 -32.45 2.84 0.88
C ILE A 851 -33.96 3.12 0.76
N ALA A 852 -34.75 2.21 0.18
CA ALA A 852 -36.20 2.34 0.11
C ALA A 852 -36.84 2.39 1.50
N ALA A 853 -36.45 1.49 2.41
CA ALA A 853 -36.88 1.53 3.81
C ALA A 853 -36.47 2.85 4.51
N GLY A 854 -35.24 3.31 4.28
CA GLY A 854 -34.76 4.58 4.83
C GLY A 854 -35.51 5.80 4.30
N LEU A 855 -35.88 5.81 3.01
CA LEU A 855 -36.73 6.84 2.39
C LEU A 855 -38.13 6.86 3.03
N LEU A 856 -38.75 5.70 3.25
CA LEU A 856 -40.04 5.60 3.96
C LEU A 856 -39.94 6.18 5.39
N GLY A 857 -38.85 5.89 6.10
CA GLY A 857 -38.55 6.49 7.41
C GLY A 857 -38.46 8.02 7.35
N LEU A 858 -37.73 8.57 6.38
CA LEU A 858 -37.62 10.02 6.15
C LEU A 858 -38.95 10.68 5.73
N GLN A 859 -39.80 9.98 4.98
CA GLN A 859 -41.10 10.45 4.51
C GLN A 859 -42.18 10.41 5.60
N SER A 860 -42.08 9.48 6.56
CA SER A 860 -43.01 9.35 7.68
C SER A 860 -43.11 10.60 8.57
N GLY A 861 -42.04 11.41 8.61
CA GLY A 861 -41.91 12.59 9.47
C GLY A 861 -41.78 12.29 10.97
N VAL A 862 -41.79 11.02 11.38
CA VAL A 862 -41.70 10.60 12.79
C VAL A 862 -40.35 11.04 13.39
N GLN A 863 -40.39 11.57 14.61
CA GLN A 863 -39.19 12.00 15.37
C GLN A 863 -38.99 11.20 16.65
N ASP A 864 -40.09 10.78 17.30
CA ASP A 864 -40.09 9.99 18.53
C ASP A 864 -40.36 8.52 18.20
N PHE A 865 -39.38 7.65 18.47
CA PHE A 865 -39.45 6.21 18.23
C PHE A 865 -39.61 5.44 19.54
N ALA A 866 -40.32 4.30 19.50
CA ALA A 866 -40.46 3.42 20.67
C ALA A 866 -39.16 2.64 20.93
N GLU A 867 -38.44 2.33 19.86
CA GLU A 867 -37.18 1.61 19.79
C GLU A 867 -36.01 2.50 20.24
N ARG A 868 -35.39 2.14 21.35
CA ARG A 868 -34.30 2.89 21.98
C ARG A 868 -32.96 2.20 21.77
N ASP A 869 -31.90 2.98 21.97
CA ASP A 869 -30.51 2.53 21.91
C ASP A 869 -30.25 1.40 22.92
N VAL A 870 -30.10 0.16 22.44
CA VAL A 870 -29.85 -1.00 23.31
C VAL A 870 -28.35 -1.11 23.59
N GLN A 871 -27.96 -0.76 24.82
CA GLN A 871 -26.56 -0.76 25.29
C GLN A 871 -26.09 -2.12 25.86
N VAL A 872 -26.90 -3.17 25.76
CA VAL A 872 -26.63 -4.54 26.24
C VAL A 872 -27.08 -5.57 25.20
N ASN A 873 -26.67 -6.84 25.32
CA ASN A 873 -27.18 -7.89 24.43
C ASN A 873 -28.70 -8.12 24.67
N PRO A 874 -29.59 -7.96 23.66
CA PRO A 874 -31.03 -8.18 23.81
C PRO A 874 -31.44 -9.59 24.28
N SER A 875 -30.63 -10.63 24.05
CA SER A 875 -30.91 -11.99 24.50
C SER A 875 -30.86 -12.13 26.03
N THR A 876 -29.96 -11.38 26.67
CA THR A 876 -29.70 -11.42 28.13
C THR A 876 -30.76 -10.72 28.97
N LEU A 877 -31.61 -9.90 28.34
CA LEU A 877 -32.75 -9.24 28.98
C LEU A 877 -33.92 -10.21 29.18
N ASP A 878 -34.80 -9.91 30.14
CA ASP A 878 -36.13 -10.50 30.20
C ASP A 878 -37.12 -9.73 29.28
N ASP A 879 -38.36 -10.17 29.21
CA ASP A 879 -39.35 -9.57 28.30
C ASP A 879 -39.71 -8.13 28.68
N GLU A 880 -39.70 -7.79 29.98
CA GLU A 880 -39.94 -6.42 30.43
C GLU A 880 -38.70 -5.52 30.18
N GLY A 881 -37.48 -6.05 30.37
CA GLY A 881 -36.25 -5.39 29.98
C GLY A 881 -36.19 -5.08 28.48
N ARG A 882 -36.52 -6.05 27.61
CA ARG A 882 -36.61 -5.83 26.16
C ARG A 882 -37.65 -4.76 25.79
N LYS A 883 -38.85 -4.80 26.39
CA LYS A 883 -39.91 -3.79 26.17
C LYS A 883 -39.48 -2.37 26.53
N GLN A 884 -38.64 -2.18 27.55
CA GLN A 884 -38.13 -0.85 27.92
C GLN A 884 -37.30 -0.19 26.80
N TYR A 885 -36.73 -0.98 25.89
CA TYR A 885 -36.05 -0.51 24.69
C TYR A 885 -36.92 -0.59 23.41
N GLY A 886 -38.20 -0.92 23.51
CA GLY A 886 -39.07 -1.13 22.35
C GLY A 886 -38.81 -2.42 21.56
N VAL A 887 -37.90 -3.27 22.03
CA VAL A 887 -37.56 -4.54 21.36
C VAL A 887 -38.66 -5.56 21.63
N VAL A 888 -39.59 -5.69 20.68
CA VAL A 888 -40.77 -6.58 20.82
C VAL A 888 -40.98 -7.55 19.66
N ARG A 889 -40.14 -7.48 18.62
CA ARG A 889 -40.17 -8.37 17.45
C ARG A 889 -38.84 -9.10 17.29
N LYS A 890 -38.89 -10.36 16.83
CA LYS A 890 -37.73 -11.08 16.29
C LYS A 890 -37.61 -10.85 14.79
N MET A 891 -36.40 -11.03 14.26
CA MET A 891 -36.19 -11.23 12.83
C MET A 891 -36.76 -12.59 12.40
N PRO A 892 -37.12 -12.78 11.12
CA PRO A 892 -37.55 -14.07 10.59
C PRO A 892 -36.47 -15.14 10.80
N ALA A 893 -36.88 -16.37 11.07
CA ALA A 893 -36.01 -17.51 11.33
C ALA A 893 -35.74 -18.39 10.09
N SER A 894 -36.32 -18.03 8.94
CA SER A 894 -36.15 -18.71 7.66
C SER A 894 -36.36 -17.75 6.48
N LEU A 895 -35.88 -18.12 5.29
CA LEU A 895 -36.16 -17.32 4.09
C LEU A 895 -37.66 -17.32 3.75
N GLY A 896 -38.36 -18.42 4.05
CA GLY A 896 -39.81 -18.50 3.91
C GLY A 896 -40.55 -17.43 4.72
N GLU A 897 -40.21 -17.26 5.99
CA GLU A 897 -40.79 -16.21 6.85
C GLU A 897 -40.47 -14.80 6.32
N ALA A 898 -39.21 -14.53 5.97
CA ALA A 898 -38.80 -13.22 5.46
C ALA A 898 -39.50 -12.86 4.14
N VAL A 899 -39.77 -13.85 3.28
CA VAL A 899 -40.52 -13.67 2.02
C VAL A 899 -42.01 -13.40 2.28
N GLU A 900 -42.61 -13.94 3.36
CA GLU A 900 -43.97 -13.56 3.76
C GLU A 900 -44.01 -12.17 4.41
N ASP A 901 -43.03 -11.81 5.25
CA ASP A 901 -42.88 -10.45 5.78
C ASP A 901 -42.76 -9.42 4.65
N LEU A 902 -41.94 -9.71 3.62
CA LEU A 902 -41.81 -8.89 2.43
C LEU A 902 -43.12 -8.76 1.63
N LYS A 903 -43.94 -9.82 1.53
CA LYS A 903 -45.26 -9.74 0.89
C LYS A 903 -46.27 -8.94 1.73
N GLY A 904 -46.12 -8.96 3.05
CA GLY A 904 -46.94 -8.17 3.99
C GLY A 904 -46.59 -6.68 3.99
N ASP A 905 -45.34 -6.32 3.72
CA ASP A 905 -44.84 -4.95 3.73
C ASP A 905 -45.15 -4.20 2.42
N GLY A 906 -46.44 -3.91 2.20
CA GLY A 906 -46.91 -3.21 1.00
C GLY A 906 -46.18 -1.88 0.73
N SER A 907 -45.79 -1.17 1.78
CA SER A 907 -44.99 0.07 1.70
C SER A 907 -43.60 -0.14 1.09
N LEU A 908 -42.85 -1.13 1.58
CA LEU A 908 -41.53 -1.44 1.04
C LEU A 908 -41.63 -1.98 -0.40
N VAL A 909 -42.65 -2.79 -0.69
CA VAL A 909 -42.91 -3.32 -2.04
C VAL A 909 -43.23 -2.21 -3.04
N GLU A 910 -44.03 -1.20 -2.64
CA GLU A 910 -44.32 -0.03 -3.47
C GLU A 910 -43.06 0.82 -3.70
N ALA A 911 -42.30 1.11 -2.64
CA ALA A 911 -41.08 1.91 -2.71
C ALA A 911 -39.95 1.27 -3.55
N LEU A 912 -39.81 -0.05 -3.51
CA LEU A 912 -38.88 -0.80 -4.38
C LEU A 912 -39.40 -0.96 -5.82
N GLY A 913 -40.72 -1.00 -5.99
CA GLY A 913 -41.40 -1.29 -7.24
C GLY A 913 -41.90 -2.74 -7.33
N HIS A 914 -43.21 -2.90 -7.57
CA HIS A 914 -43.86 -4.21 -7.61
C HIS A 914 -43.24 -5.22 -8.60
N GLU A 915 -42.71 -4.77 -9.74
CA GLU A 915 -42.16 -5.66 -10.78
C GLU A 915 -40.82 -6.30 -10.36
N VAL A 916 -39.90 -5.52 -9.78
CA VAL A 916 -38.60 -6.04 -9.32
C VAL A 916 -38.79 -6.97 -8.12
N VAL A 917 -39.67 -6.62 -7.18
CA VAL A 917 -39.98 -7.46 -6.02
C VAL A 917 -40.72 -8.73 -6.43
N GLY A 918 -41.74 -8.62 -7.28
CA GLY A 918 -42.49 -9.78 -7.78
C GLY A 918 -41.61 -10.77 -8.53
N SER A 919 -40.71 -10.26 -9.39
CA SER A 919 -39.73 -11.08 -10.10
C SER A 919 -38.74 -11.74 -9.15
N TYR A 920 -38.18 -11.00 -8.19
CA TYR A 920 -37.27 -11.52 -7.17
C TYR A 920 -37.91 -12.66 -6.36
N VAL A 921 -39.15 -12.47 -5.88
CA VAL A 921 -39.89 -13.48 -5.12
C VAL A 921 -40.16 -14.73 -5.97
N VAL A 922 -40.53 -14.60 -7.25
CA VAL A 922 -40.70 -15.77 -8.14
C VAL A 922 -39.39 -16.53 -8.34
N MET A 923 -38.28 -15.81 -8.50
CA MET A 923 -36.94 -16.42 -8.63
C MET A 923 -36.52 -17.13 -7.34
N LYS A 924 -36.66 -16.49 -6.17
CA LYS A 924 -36.30 -17.09 -4.87
C LYS A 924 -37.13 -18.30 -4.49
N ASN A 925 -38.45 -18.28 -4.71
CA ASN A 925 -39.29 -19.47 -4.53
C ASN A 925 -38.87 -20.62 -5.45
N SER A 926 -38.37 -20.31 -6.66
CA SER A 926 -37.88 -21.32 -7.61
C SER A 926 -36.52 -21.88 -7.19
N GLU A 927 -35.63 -21.05 -6.66
CA GLU A 927 -34.34 -21.44 -6.08
C GLU A 927 -34.53 -22.30 -4.83
N GLN A 928 -35.34 -21.88 -3.85
CA GLN A 928 -35.72 -22.69 -2.68
C GLN A 928 -36.28 -24.05 -3.10
N LYS A 929 -37.18 -24.10 -4.09
CA LYS A 929 -37.76 -25.36 -4.59
C LYS A 929 -36.74 -26.25 -5.31
N MET A 930 -35.63 -25.69 -5.81
CA MET A 930 -34.52 -26.45 -6.35
C MET A 930 -33.62 -26.97 -5.22
N LEU A 931 -33.14 -26.09 -4.36
CA LEU A 931 -32.23 -26.39 -3.24
C LEU A 931 -32.88 -27.34 -2.22
N GLY A 932 -34.17 -27.19 -1.93
CA GLY A 932 -34.93 -28.08 -1.04
C GLY A 932 -35.15 -29.51 -1.54
N LYS A 933 -34.70 -29.85 -2.76
CA LYS A 933 -34.64 -31.23 -3.26
C LYS A 933 -33.28 -31.89 -3.00
N MET A 934 -32.25 -31.10 -2.69
CA MET A 934 -30.89 -31.58 -2.42
C MET A 934 -30.79 -32.04 -0.97
N GLY A 935 -29.92 -33.03 -0.71
CA GLY A 935 -29.50 -33.33 0.66
C GLY A 935 -28.69 -32.18 1.25
N GLU A 936 -28.65 -32.03 2.58
CA GLU A 936 -27.94 -30.94 3.26
C GLU A 936 -26.49 -30.76 2.77
N GLY A 937 -25.70 -31.84 2.74
CA GLY A 937 -24.32 -31.81 2.25
C GLY A 937 -24.19 -31.49 0.76
N GLU A 938 -25.13 -31.94 -0.08
CA GLU A 938 -25.19 -31.61 -1.51
C GLU A 938 -25.52 -30.12 -1.71
N ARG A 939 -26.46 -29.59 -0.94
CA ARG A 939 -26.90 -28.19 -0.96
C ARG A 939 -25.79 -27.24 -0.49
N ARG A 940 -25.08 -27.60 0.58
CA ARG A 940 -23.85 -26.92 1.03
C ARG A 940 -22.82 -26.84 -0.09
N VAL A 941 -22.47 -27.99 -0.70
CA VAL A 941 -21.49 -28.04 -1.80
C VAL A 941 -21.97 -27.25 -3.03
N TRP A 942 -23.26 -27.29 -3.35
CA TRP A 942 -23.86 -26.53 -4.45
C TRP A 942 -23.69 -25.02 -4.28
N LEU A 943 -23.90 -24.53 -3.06
CA LEU A 943 -23.75 -23.12 -2.69
C LEU A 943 -22.26 -22.73 -2.61
N ILE A 944 -21.40 -23.55 -2.00
CA ILE A 944 -19.94 -23.32 -1.95
C ILE A 944 -19.34 -23.18 -3.35
N GLU A 945 -19.80 -23.94 -4.35
CA GLU A 945 -19.29 -23.84 -5.73
C GLU A 945 -19.83 -22.65 -6.53
N ARG A 946 -20.78 -21.87 -5.99
CA ARG A 946 -21.45 -20.76 -6.70
C ARG A 946 -21.21 -19.41 -6.09
N TYR A 947 -21.13 -19.35 -4.77
CA TYR A 947 -20.94 -18.13 -4.00
C TYR A 947 -19.63 -18.17 -3.22
#